data_AF-A0A3S0F3E4-F1
#
_entry.id   AF-A0A3S0F3E4-F1
#
_cell.length_a   1.000
_cell.length_b   1.000
_cell.length_c   1.000
_cell.angle_alpha   90.00
_cell.angle_beta   90.00
_cell.angle_gamma   90.00
#
_symmetry.space_group_name_H-M   'P 1'
#
loop_
_entity.id
_entity.type
_entity.pdbx_description
1 polymer ?
#
loop_
_entity_poly.entity_id
_entity_poly.type
_entity_poly.pdbx_seq_one_letter_code
_entity_poly.pdbx_strand_id
1 'polypeptide(L)'
;MSFDKSNFLLKGESASGSQSAQNRLQDEATEHTIAGSLIGAVRDVIPGLHGTAQSNDQIAHIAADTVASLPMVKTVTGGAIRAVMLIDPTKSAESNAAYFSLNFVEGAALNKVSKMAMPDSGFSQLLSSKLGTGLTSEAATHLTVGLGFGAIRTGFNPDSWKDGQGNFSLATGAENLVKGSATGALVNLPAGMIGFRVARASSLALENSALSPRMASVLSGVGSGYAAGGVFGGVDAVLAGKSFTDVLKGVNEGGIIGAATGGFMGSFDPARLVNSTAPKNFGGTETVKTTPFEGPLVSRESAVNASAAAGPTELVRPVTAKPEAVKPEAVKPEAVKPEAAAVNGDQHLQAIKSKSDAVEPRDANPRDKIAYPANDEHFVLGEGQYEALTIKPFEIPRVEDVQHRLTSFQVKPETYRTFDPESKGPWKDSTDFANSSLKTAQQDFRIYKVDGGKTEIAVPESYARQLDEVRALRIKAEKPSVLDDLPPGHHLSVQQMVKDNNTGLFRSYFNAEETQQVLPVIWARIKLGEHPLGNRALPEDFVSLMDELPTTNNIKRLTIWDSRSPYDNWFAQEHSTPNFKAAATATESEGKMDFFQTERADRVHSPFRGVVRGSIFHEHGHLVPPRDNLYDTASLLEKEGFYPTAYSKMNNSERWAEDRSKAFLHPDVDKFLEFAQEAPVRSAVIAHELRQQLEAVPPEQQSVYAQQMWDRVKFTEQQVLPYARQEMVAQLGAKDVEVQSGAIRLLERFGTKSDSEALMQAAATAKDQNVRRRAFDVAIQLHSRDPVEQFEYVWKQGVENPKVSDLAETRLRYYGLVDERASSYARLLHHVRKNDLAGLAIQVTRMQTNEGANLAYDFAMNMGRHVQGYQRAVALSALEEVPSLRLRALNTLANQQPEYIAPVVRKFINDSDPEVAQSARDVLKGVELRSNIQEVNDVLDHGGAVKPNVVEALGNSGDSKAIPSLLQIMTRGPESTRALAVDELAKFDPNIIRFYARLARKDLTIDQARRLDLITNYNFKQRTQSHASE
;
A
#
# COMPACT_ATOMS: atom_id res chain seq x y z
N MET A 1 6.72 -25.08 79.76
CA MET A 1 7.64 -23.93 79.96
C MET A 1 7.40 -22.93 78.84
N SER A 2 7.39 -21.60 79.01
CA SER A 2 6.82 -20.76 80.08
C SER A 2 7.23 -19.29 79.82
N PHE A 3 6.33 -18.46 79.27
CA PHE A 3 6.43 -16.98 79.23
C PHE A 3 7.64 -16.40 78.43
N ASP A 4 7.77 -15.10 78.12
CA ASP A 4 6.82 -14.01 77.75
C ASP A 4 7.65 -12.72 77.50
N LYS A 5 7.12 -11.74 76.73
CA LYS A 5 7.64 -10.35 76.55
C LYS A 5 9.03 -10.18 75.90
N SER A 6 9.36 -9.06 75.24
CA SER A 6 8.55 -7.96 74.68
C SER A 6 9.38 -7.05 73.74
N ASN A 7 8.70 -6.46 72.75
CA ASN A 7 8.97 -5.17 72.07
C ASN A 7 10.37 -4.51 72.15
N PHE A 8 10.97 -4.23 70.99
CA PHE A 8 11.27 -2.84 70.59
C PHE A 8 11.31 -2.70 69.05
N LEU A 9 11.10 -1.47 68.53
CA LEU A 9 11.03 -1.19 67.08
C LEU A 9 12.38 -0.77 66.49
N LEU A 10 12.70 -1.22 65.27
CA LEU A 10 13.03 -0.42 64.05
C LEU A 10 13.60 -1.29 62.89
N LYS A 11 13.76 -0.72 61.68
CA LYS A 11 14.01 -1.42 60.40
C LYS A 11 15.49 -1.74 60.08
N GLY A 12 15.76 -2.76 59.25
CA GLY A 12 17.04 -2.97 58.53
C GLY A 12 17.15 -4.36 57.84
N GLU A 13 17.89 -4.49 56.73
CA GLU A 13 17.94 -5.71 55.88
C GLU A 13 19.36 -6.17 55.44
N SER A 14 19.55 -7.50 55.34
CA SER A 14 20.40 -8.26 54.39
C SER A 14 21.96 -8.24 54.48
N ALA A 15 22.61 -9.32 54.01
CA ALA A 15 23.63 -9.32 52.92
C ALA A 15 24.52 -10.60 52.84
N SER A 16 24.89 -10.98 51.61
CA SER A 16 25.95 -11.96 51.23
C SER A 16 26.27 -11.82 49.72
N GLY A 17 27.36 -12.35 49.13
CA GLY A 17 28.55 -13.04 49.67
C GLY A 17 28.75 -14.47 49.13
N SER A 18 29.86 -14.87 48.50
CA SER A 18 31.07 -14.10 48.10
C SER A 18 31.90 -14.70 46.93
N GLN A 19 31.57 -15.88 46.39
CA GLN A 19 32.50 -16.68 45.57
C GLN A 19 32.81 -16.12 44.16
N SER A 20 32.07 -15.10 43.70
CA SER A 20 32.30 -14.41 42.42
C SER A 20 33.45 -13.39 42.45
N ALA A 21 34.07 -13.13 43.61
CA ALA A 21 35.02 -12.03 43.78
C ALA A 21 36.43 -12.31 43.24
N GLN A 22 36.93 -13.55 43.29
CA GLN A 22 38.32 -13.84 42.88
C GLN A 22 38.54 -13.78 41.36
N ASN A 23 37.62 -14.32 40.56
CA ASN A 23 37.72 -14.24 39.10
C ASN A 23 37.69 -12.77 38.61
N ARG A 24 36.83 -11.95 39.24
CA ARG A 24 36.61 -10.55 38.86
C ARG A 24 37.87 -9.68 38.99
N LEU A 25 38.77 -9.99 39.93
CA LEU A 25 40.02 -9.25 40.13
C LEU A 25 41.09 -9.55 39.06
N GLN A 26 40.87 -10.54 38.19
CA GLN A 26 41.85 -10.95 37.18
C GLN A 26 41.52 -10.39 35.78
N ASP A 27 40.25 -10.03 35.53
CA ASP A 27 39.79 -9.39 34.29
C ASP A 27 39.94 -7.84 34.32
N GLU A 28 39.94 -7.21 35.50
CA GLU A 28 39.98 -5.74 35.66
C GLU A 28 41.37 -5.09 35.37
N ALA A 29 42.37 -5.87 34.93
CA ALA A 29 43.78 -5.48 34.96
C ALA A 29 44.47 -5.27 33.58
N THR A 30 43.76 -5.42 32.46
CA THR A 30 44.33 -5.35 31.09
C THR A 30 43.52 -4.45 30.16
N GLU A 31 44.17 -3.73 29.25
CA GLU A 31 43.53 -3.08 28.10
C GLU A 31 43.11 -4.11 27.04
N HIS A 32 41.88 -3.99 26.52
CA HIS A 32 41.25 -4.99 25.65
C HIS A 32 40.98 -4.52 24.21
N THR A 33 41.52 -3.38 23.77
CA THR A 33 41.51 -2.98 22.35
C THR A 33 42.88 -2.52 21.84
N ILE A 34 43.14 -2.65 20.54
CA ILE A 34 44.38 -2.11 19.92
C ILE A 34 44.49 -0.60 20.11
N ALA A 35 43.39 0.15 19.97
CA ALA A 35 43.42 1.60 20.21
C ALA A 35 43.52 1.95 21.70
N GLY A 36 42.83 1.24 22.59
CA GLY A 36 42.91 1.45 24.04
C GLY A 36 44.28 1.10 24.64
N SER A 37 44.93 0.04 24.15
CA SER A 37 46.31 -0.30 24.51
C SER A 37 47.34 0.65 23.90
N LEU A 38 47.09 1.22 22.71
CA LEU A 38 47.90 2.32 22.16
C LEU A 38 47.74 3.61 23.00
N ILE A 39 46.52 3.93 23.44
CA ILE A 39 46.22 5.04 24.36
C ILE A 39 46.89 4.79 25.72
N GLY A 40 46.88 3.55 26.22
CA GLY A 40 47.61 3.13 27.43
C GLY A 40 49.12 3.30 27.30
N ALA A 41 49.72 2.85 26.20
CA ALA A 41 51.15 3.05 25.94
C ALA A 41 51.53 4.55 25.84
N VAL A 42 50.64 5.40 25.32
CA VAL A 42 50.85 6.86 25.31
C VAL A 42 50.65 7.48 26.70
N ARG A 43 49.67 7.02 27.49
CA ARG A 43 49.49 7.37 28.92
C ARG A 43 50.76 7.07 29.71
N ASP A 44 51.30 5.87 29.57
CA ASP A 44 52.41 5.37 30.39
C ASP A 44 53.77 6.01 30.02
N VAL A 45 53.88 6.63 28.85
CA VAL A 45 55.05 7.40 28.40
C VAL A 45 54.94 8.90 28.76
N ILE A 46 53.76 9.40 29.13
CA ILE A 46 53.51 10.82 29.44
C ILE A 46 53.20 11.01 30.95
N PRO A 47 54.16 11.51 31.75
CA PRO A 47 53.96 11.68 33.19
C PRO A 47 52.77 12.57 33.56
N GLY A 48 51.86 12.04 34.37
CA GLY A 48 50.71 12.77 34.94
C GLY A 48 49.34 12.38 34.35
N LEU A 49 49.27 11.53 33.33
CA LEU A 49 48.01 10.93 32.87
C LEU A 49 47.66 9.71 33.75
N HIS A 50 46.58 9.82 34.52
CA HIS A 50 46.04 8.73 35.32
C HIS A 50 44.69 8.25 34.75
N GLY A 51 44.62 6.97 34.37
CA GLY A 51 43.40 6.35 33.84
C GLY A 51 43.52 4.82 33.87
N THR A 52 42.42 4.14 34.22
CA THR A 52 42.34 2.67 34.23
C THR A 52 42.25 2.12 32.79
N ALA A 53 42.60 0.85 32.60
CA ALA A 53 42.51 0.19 31.30
C ALA A 53 41.12 0.34 30.65
N GLN A 54 40.06 0.02 31.40
CA GLN A 54 38.66 0.21 31.02
C GLN A 54 38.34 1.65 30.55
N SER A 55 38.96 2.67 31.15
CA SER A 55 38.76 4.07 30.75
C SER A 55 39.42 4.41 29.42
N ASN A 56 40.53 3.75 29.07
CA ASN A 56 41.20 3.94 27.77
C ASN A 56 40.38 3.29 26.65
N ASP A 57 39.87 2.07 26.88
CA ASP A 57 39.03 1.37 25.91
C ASP A 57 37.72 2.14 25.65
N GLN A 58 37.06 2.70 26.67
CA GLN A 58 35.86 3.53 26.47
C GLN A 58 36.15 4.77 25.60
N ILE A 59 37.31 5.42 25.79
CA ILE A 59 37.72 6.57 24.96
C ILE A 59 38.02 6.12 23.52
N ALA A 60 38.60 4.93 23.33
CA ALA A 60 38.86 4.36 22.01
C ALA A 60 37.56 4.15 21.20
N HIS A 61 36.48 3.64 21.83
CA HIS A 61 35.18 3.49 21.20
C HIS A 61 34.59 4.83 20.73
N ILE A 62 34.53 5.87 21.57
CA ILE A 62 33.96 7.19 21.21
C ILE A 62 34.78 7.87 20.09
N ALA A 63 36.10 7.74 20.11
CA ALA A 63 36.98 8.25 19.06
C ALA A 63 36.74 7.51 17.73
N ALA A 64 36.59 6.18 17.76
CA ALA A 64 36.33 5.35 16.59
C ALA A 64 34.92 5.58 16.00
N ASP A 65 33.89 5.71 16.86
CA ASP A 65 32.52 6.11 16.51
C ASP A 65 32.55 7.45 15.74
N THR A 66 33.26 8.45 16.31
CA THR A 66 33.32 9.79 15.72
C THR A 66 34.05 9.80 14.39
N VAL A 67 35.24 9.19 14.28
CA VAL A 67 35.99 9.14 13.01
C VAL A 67 35.24 8.36 11.94
N ALA A 68 34.58 7.25 12.29
CA ALA A 68 33.71 6.52 11.37
C ALA A 68 32.54 7.40 10.91
N SER A 69 31.94 8.19 11.81
CA SER A 69 30.84 9.10 11.46
C SER A 69 31.24 10.26 10.53
N LEU A 70 32.53 10.60 10.34
CA LEU A 70 32.91 11.75 9.52
C LEU A 70 32.46 11.57 8.05
N PRO A 71 31.56 12.42 7.51
CA PRO A 71 30.91 12.12 6.24
C PRO A 71 31.82 12.34 5.01
N MET A 72 32.98 12.98 5.19
CA MET A 72 34.07 13.02 4.20
C MET A 72 34.78 11.66 4.01
N VAL A 73 34.66 10.73 4.97
CA VAL A 73 35.23 9.37 4.88
C VAL A 73 34.27 8.44 4.14
N LYS A 74 34.76 7.58 3.24
CA LYS A 74 33.92 6.58 2.54
C LYS A 74 33.35 5.55 3.53
N THR A 75 32.13 5.08 3.30
CA THR A 75 31.37 4.27 4.28
C THR A 75 32.06 2.96 4.66
N VAL A 76 32.58 2.23 3.67
CA VAL A 76 33.41 1.03 3.87
C VAL A 76 34.70 1.35 4.64
N THR A 77 35.29 2.53 4.40
CA THR A 77 36.51 2.99 5.09
C THR A 77 36.24 3.40 6.53
N GLY A 78 35.08 3.99 6.84
CA GLY A 78 34.66 4.29 8.22
C GLY A 78 34.47 3.01 9.04
N GLY A 79 33.82 2.00 8.46
CA GLY A 79 33.75 0.65 9.05
C GLY A 79 35.13 0.02 9.26
N ALA A 80 36.00 0.03 8.24
CA ALA A 80 37.36 -0.50 8.33
C ALA A 80 38.19 0.17 9.44
N ILE A 81 38.16 1.50 9.55
CA ILE A 81 38.89 2.25 10.58
C ILE A 81 38.40 1.84 11.98
N ARG A 82 37.09 1.83 12.21
CA ARG A 82 36.51 1.44 13.51
C ARG A 82 36.82 -0.01 13.88
N ALA A 83 36.70 -0.92 12.93
CA ALA A 83 37.00 -2.34 13.13
C ALA A 83 38.45 -2.58 13.56
N VAL A 84 39.42 -1.93 12.90
CA VAL A 84 40.86 -2.06 13.21
C VAL A 84 41.20 -1.46 14.57
N MET A 85 40.59 -0.33 14.95
CA MET A 85 40.81 0.31 16.25
C MET A 85 40.36 -0.58 17.42
N LEU A 86 39.35 -1.43 17.23
CA LEU A 86 38.62 -2.14 18.30
C LEU A 86 38.84 -3.67 18.29
N ILE A 87 39.93 -4.16 17.69
CA ILE A 87 40.39 -5.56 17.82
C ILE A 87 40.90 -5.80 19.25
N ASP A 88 40.57 -6.93 19.86
CA ASP A 88 41.03 -7.33 21.20
C ASP A 88 42.15 -8.38 21.11
N PRO A 89 43.44 -8.02 21.20
CA PRO A 89 44.54 -8.96 20.97
C PRO A 89 44.61 -10.11 22.01
N THR A 90 43.81 -10.08 23.08
CA THR A 90 43.77 -11.14 24.11
C THR A 90 42.81 -12.28 23.76
N LYS A 91 41.87 -12.07 22.83
CA LYS A 91 40.84 -13.05 22.43
C LYS A 91 41.29 -13.96 21.28
N SER A 92 40.63 -15.12 21.14
CA SER A 92 40.93 -16.07 20.05
C SER A 92 40.72 -15.44 18.66
N ALA A 93 41.41 -15.94 17.63
CA ALA A 93 41.27 -15.40 16.28
C ALA A 93 39.83 -15.47 15.73
N GLU A 94 39.08 -16.51 16.12
CA GLU A 94 37.66 -16.69 15.80
C GLU A 94 36.77 -15.67 16.54
N SER A 95 37.04 -15.43 17.83
CA SER A 95 36.37 -14.39 18.63
C SER A 95 36.78 -12.97 18.22
N ASN A 96 37.96 -12.78 17.59
CA ASN A 96 38.37 -11.50 17.03
C ASN A 96 37.79 -11.23 15.65
N ALA A 97 37.72 -12.24 14.77
CA ALA A 97 36.91 -12.16 13.56
C ALA A 97 35.45 -11.83 13.95
N ALA A 98 34.95 -12.50 14.99
CA ALA A 98 33.92 -12.07 15.95
C ALA A 98 33.63 -10.55 15.97
N TYR A 99 34.31 -9.86 16.88
CA TYR A 99 34.18 -8.42 17.13
C TYR A 99 34.60 -7.54 15.95
N PHE A 100 35.56 -7.95 15.10
CA PHE A 100 36.01 -7.15 13.96
C PHE A 100 34.87 -6.92 12.96
N SER A 101 34.15 -7.98 12.56
CA SER A 101 33.01 -7.82 11.65
C SER A 101 31.87 -7.01 12.28
N LEU A 102 31.64 -7.12 13.59
CA LEU A 102 30.63 -6.32 14.30
C LEU A 102 30.99 -4.83 14.26
N ASN A 103 32.20 -4.48 14.72
CA ASN A 103 32.67 -3.11 14.79
C ASN A 103 32.81 -2.47 13.39
N PHE A 104 33.07 -3.29 12.36
CA PHE A 104 33.05 -2.88 10.95
C PHE A 104 31.65 -2.47 10.48
N VAL A 105 30.64 -3.30 10.72
CA VAL A 105 29.26 -3.03 10.31
C VAL A 105 28.71 -1.80 11.04
N GLU A 106 28.93 -1.72 12.36
CA GLU A 106 28.51 -0.56 13.16
C GLU A 106 29.17 0.74 12.67
N GLY A 107 30.48 0.75 12.44
CA GLY A 107 31.19 1.93 11.92
C GLY A 107 30.75 2.35 10.51
N ALA A 108 30.44 1.38 9.65
CA ALA A 108 29.85 1.65 8.34
C ALA A 108 28.43 2.23 8.47
N ALA A 109 27.62 1.74 9.42
CA ALA A 109 26.28 2.25 9.69
C ALA A 109 26.31 3.70 10.22
N LEU A 110 27.20 4.01 11.18
CA LEU A 110 27.40 5.37 11.71
C LEU A 110 27.83 6.36 10.60
N ASN A 111 28.74 5.96 9.70
CA ASN A 111 29.09 6.78 8.55
C ASN A 111 27.89 7.05 7.61
N LYS A 112 27.04 6.03 7.40
CA LYS A 112 25.88 6.10 6.51
C LYS A 112 24.80 7.05 7.06
N VAL A 113 24.53 7.02 8.36
CA VAL A 113 23.62 7.97 9.05
C VAL A 113 24.16 9.39 9.01
N SER A 114 25.45 9.59 9.27
CA SER A 114 26.05 10.93 9.26
C SER A 114 26.01 11.60 7.88
N LYS A 115 26.13 10.82 6.79
CA LYS A 115 25.99 11.35 5.43
C LYS A 115 24.58 11.82 5.09
N MET A 116 23.55 11.26 5.72
CA MET A 116 22.18 11.77 5.60
C MET A 116 22.01 13.16 6.24
N ALA A 117 22.97 13.61 7.07
CA ALA A 117 22.95 14.95 7.65
C ALA A 117 23.42 16.06 6.69
N MET A 118 24.13 15.74 5.61
CA MET A 118 24.78 16.76 4.77
C MET A 118 23.75 17.55 3.95
N PRO A 119 23.87 18.89 3.76
CA PRO A 119 22.88 19.71 3.06
C PRO A 119 22.60 19.32 1.60
N ASP A 120 23.57 18.68 0.97
CA ASP A 120 23.57 18.16 -0.40
C ASP A 120 23.16 16.67 -0.47
N SER A 121 22.98 15.99 0.67
CA SER A 121 22.42 14.64 0.70
C SER A 121 20.92 14.65 0.41
N GLY A 122 20.42 13.58 -0.22
CA GLY A 122 19.00 13.46 -0.55
C GLY A 122 18.07 13.59 0.67
N PHE A 123 18.51 13.20 1.87
CA PHE A 123 17.71 13.33 3.09
C PHE A 123 17.56 14.79 3.56
N SER A 124 18.64 15.56 3.59
CA SER A 124 18.58 16.98 3.98
C SER A 124 17.96 17.86 2.89
N GLN A 125 18.15 17.52 1.61
CA GLN A 125 17.44 18.13 0.49
C GLN A 125 15.94 17.84 0.56
N LEU A 126 15.52 16.61 0.88
CA LEU A 126 14.11 16.22 1.08
C LEU A 126 13.46 16.97 2.26
N LEU A 127 14.17 17.14 3.37
CA LEU A 127 13.67 17.93 4.50
C LEU A 127 13.56 19.42 4.16
N SER A 128 14.54 19.98 3.43
CA SER A 128 14.50 21.39 3.02
C SER A 128 13.49 21.66 1.89
N SER A 129 13.16 20.67 1.06
CA SER A 129 12.10 20.79 0.04
C SER A 129 10.70 20.61 0.61
N LYS A 130 10.53 19.84 1.69
CA LYS A 130 9.22 19.65 2.38
C LYS A 130 8.92 20.68 3.48
N LEU A 131 9.91 21.16 4.22
CA LEU A 131 9.73 22.10 5.34
C LEU A 131 10.20 23.53 5.02
N GLY A 132 10.64 23.77 3.78
CA GLY A 132 11.28 25.01 3.33
C GLY A 132 12.73 25.13 3.80
N THR A 133 13.49 26.01 3.15
CA THR A 133 14.86 26.33 3.56
C THR A 133 14.86 27.18 4.83
N GLY A 134 15.11 26.57 5.99
CA GLY A 134 15.15 27.31 7.25
C GLY A 134 15.26 26.44 8.50
N LEU A 135 15.02 27.07 9.66
CA LEU A 135 15.18 26.46 10.98
C LEU A 135 14.40 25.15 11.16
N THR A 136 13.26 25.01 10.48
CA THR A 136 12.38 23.83 10.54
C THR A 136 13.02 22.58 9.91
N SER A 137 13.67 22.72 8.75
CA SER A 137 14.41 21.60 8.12
C SER A 137 15.72 21.32 8.85
N GLU A 138 16.43 22.36 9.29
CA GLU A 138 17.68 22.27 10.08
C GLU A 138 17.45 21.47 11.38
N ALA A 139 16.39 21.79 12.14
CA ALA A 139 16.03 21.06 13.36
C ALA A 139 15.56 19.62 13.09
N ALA A 140 14.80 19.39 12.00
CA ALA A 140 14.35 18.04 11.63
C ALA A 140 15.52 17.13 11.21
N THR A 141 16.50 17.63 10.46
CA THR A 141 17.70 16.88 10.08
C THR A 141 18.47 16.43 11.33
N HIS A 142 18.69 17.34 12.28
CA HIS A 142 19.38 16.99 13.53
C HIS A 142 18.56 16.04 14.42
N LEU A 143 17.22 16.16 14.48
CA LEU A 143 16.37 15.21 15.20
C LEU A 143 16.53 13.78 14.65
N THR A 144 16.43 13.60 13.33
CA THR A 144 16.47 12.25 12.73
C THR A 144 17.87 11.65 12.69
N VAL A 145 18.91 12.46 12.48
CA VAL A 145 20.31 12.00 12.63
C VAL A 145 20.59 11.59 14.08
N GLY A 146 19.96 12.27 15.04
CA GLY A 146 20.02 11.91 16.46
C GLY A 146 19.33 10.57 16.76
N LEU A 147 18.12 10.35 16.23
CA LEU A 147 17.43 9.06 16.28
C LEU A 147 18.33 7.95 15.71
N GLY A 148 18.92 8.15 14.52
CA GLY A 148 19.75 7.16 13.84
C GLY A 148 21.01 6.79 14.62
N PHE A 149 21.74 7.78 15.17
CA PHE A 149 22.89 7.50 16.03
C PHE A 149 22.47 6.79 17.32
N GLY A 150 21.42 7.24 18.01
CA GLY A 150 20.92 6.58 19.22
C GLY A 150 20.46 5.14 18.97
N ALA A 151 19.81 4.88 17.83
CA ALA A 151 19.34 3.56 17.43
C ALA A 151 20.50 2.60 17.12
N ILE A 152 21.49 3.00 16.30
CA ILE A 152 22.65 2.17 16.00
C ILE A 152 23.41 1.84 17.29
N ARG A 153 23.73 2.86 18.09
CA ARG A 153 24.53 2.70 19.30
C ARG A 153 23.85 1.81 20.34
N THR A 154 22.52 1.81 20.42
CA THR A 154 21.77 0.93 21.34
C THR A 154 21.53 -0.47 20.74
N GLY A 155 21.42 -0.57 19.42
CA GLY A 155 21.29 -1.85 18.71
C GLY A 155 22.59 -2.67 18.73
N PHE A 156 23.73 -2.01 18.53
CA PHE A 156 25.06 -2.63 18.50
C PHE A 156 25.78 -2.64 19.85
N ASN A 157 25.52 -1.69 20.78
CA ASN A 157 25.95 -1.89 22.18
C ASN A 157 25.20 -3.11 22.73
N PRO A 158 25.91 -4.20 23.04
CA PRO A 158 25.26 -5.42 23.47
C PRO A 158 24.55 -5.25 24.81
N ASP A 159 25.03 -4.35 25.67
CA ASP A 159 24.57 -4.22 27.06
C ASP A 159 23.09 -3.82 27.19
N SER A 160 22.53 -3.28 26.12
CA SER A 160 21.15 -2.81 26.00
C SER A 160 20.08 -3.92 26.07
N TRP A 161 20.41 -5.17 25.70
CA TRP A 161 19.42 -6.22 25.38
C TRP A 161 19.26 -7.35 26.42
N LYS A 162 19.90 -7.25 27.58
CA LYS A 162 19.67 -8.17 28.72
C LYS A 162 18.81 -7.51 29.79
N ASP A 163 18.05 -8.33 30.51
CA ASP A 163 17.19 -7.90 31.62
C ASP A 163 17.94 -7.65 32.94
N GLY A 164 17.17 -7.36 33.99
CA GLY A 164 17.66 -7.19 35.37
C GLY A 164 18.29 -8.44 36.02
N GLN A 165 18.39 -9.55 35.28
CA GLN A 165 18.97 -10.83 35.71
C GLN A 165 20.13 -11.26 34.78
N GLY A 166 20.44 -10.49 33.74
CA GLY A 166 21.46 -10.83 32.75
C GLY A 166 21.01 -11.85 31.70
N ASN A 167 19.70 -12.08 31.52
CA ASN A 167 19.16 -12.96 30.47
C ASN A 167 18.74 -12.14 29.25
N PHE A 168 18.92 -12.70 28.04
CA PHE A 168 18.54 -12.01 26.81
C PHE A 168 17.03 -11.73 26.81
N SER A 169 16.69 -10.45 26.82
CA SER A 169 15.32 -9.96 26.93
C SER A 169 15.06 -9.01 25.78
N LEU A 170 14.42 -9.55 24.74
CA LEU A 170 14.01 -8.79 23.57
C LEU A 170 13.13 -7.59 23.95
N ALA A 171 12.35 -7.70 25.02
CA ALA A 171 11.54 -6.61 25.56
C ALA A 171 12.40 -5.51 26.21
N THR A 172 13.40 -5.86 27.02
CA THR A 172 14.32 -4.88 27.62
C THR A 172 15.19 -4.20 26.55
N GLY A 173 15.65 -4.97 25.56
CA GLY A 173 16.34 -4.44 24.39
C GLY A 173 15.50 -3.48 23.56
N ALA A 174 14.23 -3.82 23.28
CA ALA A 174 13.31 -2.92 22.58
C ALA A 174 13.01 -1.64 23.40
N GLU A 175 12.77 -1.75 24.71
CA GLU A 175 12.53 -0.60 25.58
C GLU A 175 13.76 0.34 25.63
N ASN A 176 14.96 -0.23 25.75
CA ASN A 176 16.21 0.53 25.73
C ASN A 176 16.49 1.13 24.35
N LEU A 177 16.24 0.41 23.25
CA LEU A 177 16.38 0.91 21.88
C LEU A 177 15.50 2.15 21.64
N VAL A 178 14.27 2.15 22.14
CA VAL A 178 13.37 3.33 22.09
C VAL A 178 13.94 4.48 22.94
N LYS A 179 14.39 4.22 24.17
CA LYS A 179 15.00 5.26 25.05
C LYS A 179 16.29 5.85 24.46
N GLY A 180 17.18 5.02 23.93
CA GLY A 180 18.45 5.44 23.32
C GLY A 180 18.25 6.24 22.04
N SER A 181 17.30 5.82 21.19
CA SER A 181 16.88 6.57 20.00
C SER A 181 16.31 7.94 20.39
N ALA A 182 15.33 7.98 21.30
CA ALA A 182 14.72 9.22 21.77
C ALA A 182 15.72 10.16 22.48
N THR A 183 16.69 9.60 23.21
CA THR A 183 17.81 10.34 23.80
C THR A 183 18.67 10.95 22.71
N GLY A 184 19.11 10.17 21.72
CA GLY A 184 19.90 10.67 20.60
C GLY A 184 19.20 11.79 19.85
N ALA A 185 17.88 11.69 19.65
CA ALA A 185 17.05 12.74 19.06
C ALA A 185 17.08 14.05 19.87
N LEU A 186 16.85 13.96 21.19
CA LEU A 186 16.80 15.10 22.11
C LEU A 186 18.19 15.75 22.33
N VAL A 187 19.27 14.96 22.27
CA VAL A 187 20.66 15.41 22.44
C VAL A 187 21.23 16.01 21.14
N ASN A 188 20.94 15.41 19.99
CA ASN A 188 21.49 15.91 18.72
C ASN A 188 20.83 17.21 18.24
N LEU A 189 19.60 17.50 18.66
CA LEU A 189 18.92 18.74 18.26
C LEU A 189 19.69 20.02 18.71
N PRO A 190 20.16 20.15 19.96
CA PRO A 190 21.08 21.22 20.35
C PRO A 190 22.53 21.00 19.88
N ALA A 191 23.09 19.78 19.98
CA ALA A 191 24.50 19.54 19.63
C ALA A 191 24.78 19.72 18.13
N GLY A 192 23.87 19.23 17.28
CA GLY A 192 23.88 19.38 15.84
C GLY A 192 23.76 20.83 15.40
N MET A 193 22.82 21.61 15.96
CA MET A 193 22.74 23.05 15.67
C MET A 193 24.02 23.82 16.06
N ILE A 194 24.75 23.40 17.11
CA ILE A 194 26.06 23.98 17.44
C ILE A 194 27.10 23.61 16.38
N GLY A 195 27.23 22.33 16.03
CA GLY A 195 28.16 21.87 15.00
C GLY A 195 27.89 22.48 13.62
N PHE A 196 26.62 22.58 13.22
CA PHE A 196 26.19 23.21 11.97
C PHE A 196 26.49 24.71 11.95
N ARG A 197 26.31 25.42 13.07
CA ARG A 197 26.69 26.85 13.17
C ARG A 197 28.19 27.06 13.11
N VAL A 198 29.01 26.17 13.69
CA VAL A 198 30.49 26.21 13.57
C VAL A 198 30.93 25.90 12.14
N ALA A 199 30.35 24.89 11.48
CA ALA A 199 30.64 24.58 10.07
C ALA A 199 30.21 25.73 9.14
N ARG A 200 29.02 26.30 9.34
CA ARG A 200 28.51 27.45 8.57
C ARG A 200 29.34 28.71 8.80
N ALA A 201 29.81 28.97 10.02
CA ALA A 201 30.76 30.04 10.30
C ALA A 201 32.13 29.80 9.64
N SER A 202 32.58 28.55 9.57
CA SER A 202 33.83 28.17 8.88
C SER A 202 33.73 28.39 7.36
N SER A 203 32.60 28.03 6.74
CA SER A 203 32.32 28.31 5.32
C SER A 203 32.19 29.82 5.05
N LEU A 204 31.47 30.57 5.90
CA LEU A 204 31.37 32.03 5.78
C LEU A 204 32.73 32.72 5.95
N ALA A 205 33.60 32.22 6.82
CA ALA A 205 34.97 32.73 6.97
C ALA A 205 35.87 32.38 5.78
N LEU A 206 35.62 31.25 5.10
CA LEU A 206 36.29 30.87 3.86
C LEU A 206 35.82 31.72 2.67
N GLU A 207 34.51 31.98 2.53
CA GLU A 207 33.96 32.93 1.53
C GLU A 207 34.52 34.34 1.71
N ASN A 208 34.67 34.79 2.97
CA ASN A 208 35.30 36.08 3.29
C ASN A 208 36.84 36.04 3.24
N SER A 209 37.46 34.94 2.80
CA SER A 209 38.93 34.76 2.69
C SER A 209 39.72 34.96 3.98
N ALA A 210 39.08 34.91 5.14
CA ALA A 210 39.68 35.10 6.46
C ALA A 210 40.40 33.84 6.99
N LEU A 211 40.17 32.70 6.35
CA LEU A 211 40.82 31.40 6.63
C LEU A 211 41.26 30.75 5.31
N SER A 212 42.33 29.94 5.36
CA SER A 212 42.73 29.12 4.22
C SER A 212 41.82 27.88 4.08
N PRO A 213 41.68 27.28 2.87
CA PRO A 213 40.85 26.09 2.66
C PRO A 213 41.18 24.94 3.61
N ARG A 214 42.48 24.74 3.91
CA ARG A 214 42.94 23.71 4.85
C ARG A 214 42.55 24.01 6.30
N MET A 215 42.53 25.28 6.71
CA MET A 215 42.09 25.66 8.06
C MET A 215 40.57 25.59 8.21
N ALA A 216 39.81 25.93 7.16
CA ALA A 216 38.36 25.74 7.13
C ALA A 216 37.97 24.25 7.17
N SER A 217 38.75 23.38 6.50
CA SER A 217 38.57 21.91 6.59
C SER A 217 38.81 21.37 8.00
N VAL A 218 39.87 21.82 8.68
CA VAL A 218 40.11 21.52 10.11
C VAL A 218 38.92 21.94 10.98
N LEU A 219 38.47 23.20 10.86
CA LEU A 219 37.41 23.74 11.74
C LEU A 219 36.03 23.13 11.45
N SER A 220 35.73 22.76 10.20
CA SER A 220 34.55 21.97 9.86
C SER A 220 34.62 20.54 10.44
N GLY A 221 35.81 19.93 10.42
CA GLY A 221 36.09 18.66 11.09
C GLY A 221 35.90 18.73 12.61
N VAL A 222 36.39 19.79 13.27
CA VAL A 222 36.16 20.06 14.70
C VAL A 222 34.66 20.19 15.00
N GLY A 223 33.93 21.01 14.23
CA GLY A 223 32.51 21.29 14.47
C GLY A 223 31.59 20.07 14.27
N SER A 224 31.84 19.29 13.21
CA SER A 224 31.10 18.04 12.96
C SER A 224 31.47 16.93 13.95
N GLY A 225 32.76 16.80 14.29
CA GLY A 225 33.25 15.87 15.31
C GLY A 225 32.68 16.14 16.70
N TYR A 226 32.57 17.40 17.12
CA TYR A 226 31.95 17.76 18.41
C TYR A 226 30.49 17.33 18.48
N ALA A 227 29.71 17.58 17.41
CA ALA A 227 28.30 17.23 17.37
C ALA A 227 28.08 15.70 17.45
N ALA A 228 28.82 14.92 16.66
CA ALA A 228 28.74 13.46 16.68
C ALA A 228 29.21 12.88 18.03
N GLY A 229 30.42 13.25 18.49
CA GLY A 229 30.97 12.79 19.76
C GLY A 229 30.09 13.12 20.97
N GLY A 230 29.42 14.27 20.96
CA GLY A 230 28.48 14.65 22.01
C GLY A 230 27.20 13.82 22.03
N VAL A 231 26.70 13.38 20.87
CA VAL A 231 25.58 12.43 20.82
C VAL A 231 25.99 11.07 21.39
N PHE A 232 27.16 10.56 21.01
CA PHE A 232 27.66 9.28 21.51
C PHE A 232 27.92 9.30 23.03
N GLY A 233 28.59 10.32 23.56
CA GLY A 233 28.81 10.47 25.01
C GLY A 233 27.53 10.66 25.82
N GLY A 234 26.51 11.31 25.26
CA GLY A 234 25.19 11.43 25.89
C GLY A 234 24.40 10.13 25.92
N VAL A 235 24.41 9.38 24.81
CA VAL A 235 23.74 8.07 24.72
C VAL A 235 24.43 7.04 25.63
N ASP A 236 25.76 7.05 25.78
CA ASP A 236 26.49 6.20 26.74
C ASP A 236 25.98 6.39 28.17
N ALA A 237 25.90 7.64 28.62
CA ALA A 237 25.48 7.95 29.98
C ALA A 237 24.01 7.56 30.25
N VAL A 238 23.13 7.59 29.25
CA VAL A 238 21.75 7.07 29.37
C VAL A 238 21.73 5.55 29.42
N LEU A 239 22.44 4.85 28.53
CA LEU A 239 22.48 3.39 28.52
C LEU A 239 23.12 2.82 29.81
N ALA A 240 24.15 3.50 30.34
CA ALA A 240 24.76 3.19 31.63
C ALA A 240 23.89 3.62 32.86
N GLY A 241 22.66 4.08 32.63
CA GLY A 241 21.67 4.39 33.68
C GLY A 241 22.06 5.53 34.63
N LYS A 242 22.82 6.52 34.14
CA LYS A 242 23.32 7.65 34.95
C LYS A 242 22.23 8.73 35.15
N SER A 243 22.49 9.72 36.02
CA SER A 243 21.56 10.83 36.22
C SER A 243 21.50 11.75 35.00
N PHE A 244 20.42 12.51 34.81
CA PHE A 244 20.31 13.48 33.71
C PHE A 244 21.46 14.52 33.71
N THR A 245 21.97 14.87 34.90
CA THR A 245 23.18 15.69 35.06
C THR A 245 24.45 15.02 34.56
N ASP A 246 24.61 13.71 34.78
CA ASP A 246 25.73 12.94 34.22
C ASP A 246 25.59 12.73 32.70
N VAL A 247 24.36 12.66 32.19
CA VAL A 247 24.08 12.61 30.74
C VAL A 247 24.55 13.88 30.06
N LEU A 248 24.19 15.05 30.58
CA LEU A 248 24.69 16.33 30.06
C LEU A 248 26.21 16.47 30.19
N LYS A 249 26.81 15.88 31.24
CA LYS A 249 28.28 15.80 31.37
C LYS A 249 28.90 14.90 30.29
N GLY A 250 28.33 13.72 30.03
CA GLY A 250 28.76 12.80 28.98
C GLY A 250 28.67 13.41 27.58
N VAL A 251 27.62 14.20 27.29
CA VAL A 251 27.51 14.99 26.04
C VAL A 251 28.71 15.95 25.89
N ASN A 252 29.12 16.62 26.96
CA ASN A 252 30.23 17.57 26.92
C ASN A 252 31.59 16.87 26.78
N GLU A 253 31.84 15.79 27.53
CA GLU A 253 33.10 15.06 27.49
C GLU A 253 33.29 14.31 26.15
N GLY A 254 32.23 13.65 25.64
CA GLY A 254 32.23 13.04 24.31
C GLY A 254 32.40 14.06 23.17
N GLY A 255 31.79 15.24 23.30
CA GLY A 255 31.96 16.34 22.34
C GLY A 255 33.41 16.84 22.25
N ILE A 256 34.09 16.99 23.39
CA ILE A 256 35.50 17.41 23.44
C ILE A 256 36.42 16.37 22.77
N ILE A 257 36.19 15.07 23.03
CA ILE A 257 36.93 13.97 22.37
C ILE A 257 36.70 14.02 20.85
N GLY A 258 35.44 14.11 20.42
CA GLY A 258 35.07 14.12 19.01
C GLY A 258 35.58 15.34 18.24
N ALA A 259 35.63 16.51 18.87
CA ALA A 259 36.26 17.70 18.31
C ALA A 259 37.74 17.50 18.01
N ALA A 260 38.49 16.88 18.93
CA ALA A 260 39.92 16.62 18.75
C ALA A 260 40.16 15.64 17.59
N THR A 261 39.39 14.54 17.51
CA THR A 261 39.54 13.55 16.42
C THR A 261 39.09 14.11 15.06
N GLY A 262 37.97 14.85 15.02
CA GLY A 262 37.47 15.50 13.81
C GLY A 262 38.43 16.57 13.27
N GLY A 263 39.02 17.38 14.14
CA GLY A 263 40.02 18.39 13.76
C GLY A 263 41.31 17.80 13.21
N PHE A 264 41.77 16.67 13.78
CA PHE A 264 42.93 15.93 13.26
C PHE A 264 42.68 15.45 11.83
N MET A 265 41.51 14.84 11.57
CA MET A 265 41.14 14.35 10.24
C MET A 265 40.95 15.47 9.22
N GLY A 266 40.36 16.62 9.62
CA GLY A 266 40.22 17.80 8.76
C GLY A 266 41.54 18.50 8.40
N SER A 267 42.67 18.10 8.99
CA SER A 267 44.00 18.62 8.63
C SER A 267 44.61 17.98 7.37
N PHE A 268 44.03 16.87 6.90
CA PHE A 268 44.41 16.19 5.67
C PHE A 268 43.61 16.74 4.49
N ASP A 269 44.32 17.11 3.41
CA ASP A 269 43.78 17.87 2.28
C ASP A 269 43.51 16.97 1.06
N PRO A 270 42.24 16.71 0.68
CA PRO A 270 41.91 16.07 -0.59
C PRO A 270 41.86 17.07 -1.75
N ALA A 271 41.67 18.36 -1.47
CA ALA A 271 41.49 19.44 -2.45
C ALA A 271 42.81 20.06 -2.94
N ARG A 272 43.94 19.40 -2.67
CA ARG A 272 45.07 19.29 -3.60
C ARG A 272 44.69 18.60 -4.94
N LEU A 273 43.39 18.45 -5.19
CA LEU A 273 42.67 18.15 -6.44
C LEU A 273 41.83 19.36 -7.03
N VAL A 274 41.91 20.61 -6.50
CA VAL A 274 42.08 21.93 -7.24
C VAL A 274 40.91 22.95 -7.67
N ASN A 275 40.90 24.19 -7.07
CA ASN A 275 40.71 25.66 -7.51
C ASN A 275 39.47 26.50 -8.09
N SER A 276 39.29 27.77 -7.58
CA SER A 276 38.92 29.13 -8.21
C SER A 276 37.50 29.86 -8.10
N THR A 277 37.30 31.16 -8.51
CA THR A 277 36.34 32.20 -7.90
C THR A 277 35.67 33.40 -8.72
N ALA A 278 34.48 33.92 -8.28
CA ALA A 278 33.95 35.35 -8.14
C ALA A 278 32.87 36.09 -9.07
N PRO A 279 32.01 37.07 -8.57
CA PRO A 279 30.59 37.36 -9.03
C PRO A 279 29.96 38.83 -8.90
N LYS A 280 28.59 38.97 -8.77
CA LYS A 280 27.63 40.07 -8.24
C LYS A 280 26.58 40.64 -9.27
N ASN A 281 25.41 41.33 -9.06
CA ASN A 281 24.35 41.72 -8.03
C ASN A 281 23.09 42.30 -8.82
N PHE A 282 21.91 42.88 -8.43
CA PHE A 282 21.01 43.30 -7.28
C PHE A 282 19.57 43.60 -7.90
N GLY A 283 18.39 43.97 -7.30
CA GLY A 283 17.79 44.12 -5.94
C GLY A 283 16.57 45.14 -5.89
N GLY A 284 15.36 44.85 -5.31
CA GLY A 284 14.21 45.83 -5.19
C GLY A 284 12.88 45.44 -4.45
N THR A 285 11.75 46.13 -4.78
CA THR A 285 10.68 46.69 -3.85
C THR A 285 9.39 47.19 -4.63
N GLU A 286 8.16 47.58 -4.19
CA GLU A 286 7.22 47.65 -3.00
C GLU A 286 5.83 48.28 -3.52
N THR A 287 4.60 48.49 -2.94
CA THR A 287 3.71 48.30 -1.71
C THR A 287 2.20 48.70 -2.08
N VAL A 288 1.03 48.75 -1.35
CA VAL A 288 0.27 48.02 -0.24
C VAL A 288 -1.23 48.58 -0.05
N LYS A 289 -2.26 47.77 0.36
CA LYS A 289 -3.70 48.05 0.84
C LYS A 289 -4.78 48.55 -0.19
N THR A 290 -6.14 48.41 -0.09
CA THR A 290 -7.15 47.86 0.90
C THR A 290 -8.50 47.38 0.22
N THR A 291 -9.47 46.80 0.97
CA THR A 291 -10.81 46.20 0.59
C THR A 291 -12.00 47.23 0.65
N PRO A 292 -13.35 46.93 0.46
CA PRO A 292 -14.12 45.66 0.35
C PRO A 292 -15.39 45.64 -0.61
N PHE A 293 -16.31 44.67 -0.43
CA PHE A 293 -17.71 44.58 -0.98
C PHE A 293 -17.85 44.35 -2.52
N GLU A 294 -18.94 43.84 -3.13
CA GLU A 294 -20.27 43.31 -2.73
C GLU A 294 -20.69 42.21 -3.75
N GLY A 295 -21.86 41.54 -3.63
CA GLY A 295 -22.33 40.59 -4.66
C GLY A 295 -23.85 40.28 -4.63
N PRO A 296 -24.46 39.91 -5.78
CA PRO A 296 -25.80 39.32 -5.82
C PRO A 296 -25.90 37.96 -6.56
N LEU A 297 -27.07 37.33 -6.43
CA LEU A 297 -27.49 36.02 -6.99
C LEU A 297 -28.24 36.17 -8.34
N VAL A 298 -28.91 35.08 -8.80
CA VAL A 298 -29.93 34.98 -9.88
C VAL A 298 -29.38 34.79 -11.31
N SER A 299 -29.84 33.87 -12.18
CA SER A 299 -30.62 32.62 -12.02
C SER A 299 -30.59 31.76 -13.32
N ARG A 300 -31.33 30.63 -13.31
CA ARG A 300 -32.06 29.93 -14.42
C ARG A 300 -32.38 30.80 -15.66
N GLU A 301 -32.58 30.26 -16.89
CA GLU A 301 -33.11 28.93 -17.23
C GLU A 301 -32.80 28.45 -18.67
N SER A 302 -32.93 27.13 -18.90
CA SER A 302 -33.25 26.38 -20.14
C SER A 302 -33.06 26.96 -21.56
N ALA A 303 -32.51 26.12 -22.45
CA ALA A 303 -33.14 25.80 -23.75
C ALA A 303 -32.79 24.37 -24.19
N VAL A 304 -33.75 23.67 -24.80
CA VAL A 304 -33.59 22.33 -25.41
C VAL A 304 -33.61 22.49 -26.92
N ASN A 305 -32.80 21.71 -27.64
CA ASN A 305 -33.23 21.14 -28.92
C ASN A 305 -32.45 19.87 -29.26
N ALA A 306 -33.15 18.90 -29.84
CA ALA A 306 -32.61 17.62 -30.27
C ALA A 306 -32.69 17.50 -31.79
N SER A 307 -31.80 16.71 -32.38
CA SER A 307 -32.02 16.11 -33.69
C SER A 307 -31.34 14.75 -33.72
N ALA A 308 -32.09 13.70 -34.05
CA ALA A 308 -31.59 12.35 -34.20
C ALA A 308 -31.57 11.96 -35.68
N ALA A 309 -30.55 11.23 -36.09
CA ALA A 309 -30.54 10.51 -37.36
C ALA A 309 -29.84 9.17 -37.13
N ALA A 310 -30.59 8.07 -37.27
CA ALA A 310 -30.08 6.71 -37.18
C ALA A 310 -29.96 6.09 -38.57
N GLY A 311 -28.88 5.33 -38.80
CA GLY A 311 -28.62 4.55 -40.00
C GLY A 311 -27.89 3.25 -39.61
N PRO A 312 -28.16 2.10 -40.26
CA PRO A 312 -28.20 0.84 -39.53
C PRO A 312 -26.91 0.00 -39.54
N THR A 313 -26.88 -0.94 -38.59
CA THR A 313 -25.92 -2.04 -38.44
C THR A 313 -25.99 -3.07 -39.56
N GLU A 314 -24.84 -3.70 -39.85
CA GLU A 314 -24.77 -4.98 -40.56
C GLU A 314 -24.12 -6.04 -39.64
N LEU A 315 -24.63 -7.28 -39.68
CA LEU A 315 -24.36 -8.33 -38.68
C LEU A 315 -23.56 -9.50 -39.29
N VAL A 316 -22.25 -9.55 -39.02
CA VAL A 316 -21.40 -10.68 -39.42
C VAL A 316 -21.41 -11.77 -38.33
N ARG A 317 -21.67 -13.02 -38.72
CA ARG A 317 -21.69 -14.18 -37.82
C ARG A 317 -20.27 -14.74 -37.63
N PRO A 318 -19.86 -15.14 -36.41
CA PRO A 318 -18.61 -15.87 -36.20
C PRO A 318 -18.73 -17.33 -36.67
N VAL A 319 -17.63 -17.89 -37.17
CA VAL A 319 -17.50 -19.30 -37.57
C VAL A 319 -17.10 -20.17 -36.37
N THR A 320 -17.70 -21.34 -36.22
CA THR A 320 -17.39 -22.29 -35.14
C THR A 320 -16.22 -23.22 -35.50
N ALA A 321 -15.16 -23.16 -34.71
CA ALA A 321 -14.06 -24.13 -34.73
C ALA A 321 -14.15 -25.06 -33.51
N LYS A 322 -13.85 -26.35 -33.69
CA LYS A 322 -13.74 -27.33 -32.58
C LYS A 322 -12.34 -27.28 -31.97
N PRO A 323 -12.19 -27.32 -30.64
CA PRO A 323 -10.92 -27.66 -30.00
C PRO A 323 -10.68 -29.18 -30.00
N GLU A 324 -9.42 -29.59 -30.10
CA GLU A 324 -9.00 -30.97 -29.87
C GLU A 324 -8.77 -31.24 -28.37
N ALA A 325 -8.88 -32.51 -27.96
CA ALA A 325 -8.82 -32.90 -26.55
C ALA A 325 -7.40 -33.29 -26.11
N VAL A 326 -6.78 -32.48 -25.24
CA VAL A 326 -5.55 -32.82 -24.52
C VAL A 326 -5.91 -33.44 -23.17
N LYS A 327 -5.29 -34.58 -22.83
CA LYS A 327 -5.46 -35.22 -21.51
C LYS A 327 -4.53 -34.58 -20.48
N PRO A 328 -5.00 -34.24 -19.26
CA PRO A 328 -4.13 -33.93 -18.14
C PRO A 328 -3.53 -35.21 -17.54
N GLU A 329 -2.29 -35.12 -17.07
CA GLU A 329 -1.58 -36.19 -16.35
C GLU A 329 -1.72 -35.99 -14.83
N ALA A 330 -1.82 -37.08 -14.06
CA ALA A 330 -2.26 -37.02 -12.66
C ALA A 330 -1.10 -37.01 -11.65
N VAL A 331 -0.96 -35.90 -10.91
CA VAL A 331 -0.06 -35.78 -9.76
C VAL A 331 -0.86 -35.98 -8.46
N LYS A 332 -0.32 -36.76 -7.52
CA LYS A 332 -0.96 -37.03 -6.21
C LYS A 332 -0.68 -35.90 -5.21
N PRO A 333 -1.65 -35.50 -4.38
CA PRO A 333 -1.36 -34.73 -3.17
C PRO A 333 -0.80 -35.66 -2.07
N GLU A 334 0.18 -35.18 -1.32
CA GLU A 334 0.69 -35.82 -0.10
C GLU A 334 0.06 -35.16 1.13
N ALA A 335 -0.17 -35.93 2.19
CA ALA A 335 -1.04 -35.53 3.31
C ALA A 335 -0.26 -35.18 4.58
N VAL A 336 -0.56 -34.02 5.17
CA VAL A 336 -0.08 -33.61 6.50
C VAL A 336 -1.28 -33.44 7.44
N LYS A 337 -1.18 -33.96 8.67
CA LYS A 337 -2.22 -33.85 9.71
C LYS A 337 -2.06 -32.56 10.51
N PRO A 338 -3.17 -31.96 11.01
CA PRO A 338 -3.11 -30.94 12.05
C PRO A 338 -2.93 -31.58 13.43
N GLU A 339 -2.35 -30.82 14.35
CA GLU A 339 -2.41 -31.06 15.80
C GLU A 339 -2.67 -29.73 16.51
N ALA A 340 -3.34 -29.75 17.67
CA ALA A 340 -3.96 -28.56 18.25
C ALA A 340 -3.87 -28.52 19.78
N ALA A 341 -3.65 -27.31 20.32
CA ALA A 341 -3.77 -26.99 21.75
C ALA A 341 -4.15 -25.51 21.93
N ALA A 342 -4.74 -25.16 23.07
CA ALA A 342 -5.16 -23.81 23.45
C ALA A 342 -5.12 -23.64 24.99
N VAL A 343 -5.14 -22.40 25.52
CA VAL A 343 -5.78 -21.95 26.79
C VAL A 343 -5.44 -20.47 27.11
N ASN A 344 -6.29 -19.82 27.93
CA ASN A 344 -6.29 -18.38 28.32
C ASN A 344 -5.33 -17.98 29.46
N GLY A 345 -5.15 -16.67 29.71
CA GLY A 345 -4.74 -16.09 31.01
C GLY A 345 -4.45 -14.58 31.02
N ASP A 346 -4.98 -13.83 31.99
CA ASP A 346 -4.86 -12.34 32.13
C ASP A 346 -4.02 -11.86 33.35
N GLN A 347 -3.70 -10.55 33.36
CA GLN A 347 -3.50 -9.60 34.50
C GLN A 347 -2.09 -9.06 34.93
N HIS A 348 -1.90 -7.75 34.65
CA HIS A 348 -1.29 -6.62 35.39
C HIS A 348 -0.11 -6.71 36.43
N LEU A 349 0.93 -5.91 36.12
CA LEU A 349 1.65 -4.88 36.94
C LEU A 349 2.25 -5.20 38.34
N GLN A 350 3.60 -5.09 38.49
CA GLN A 350 4.29 -3.94 39.14
C GLN A 350 5.85 -4.04 39.25
N ALA A 351 6.52 -2.88 39.14
CA ALA A 351 7.71 -2.38 39.88
C ALA A 351 9.17 -2.95 39.75
N ILE A 352 9.99 -2.25 38.95
CA ILE A 352 11.40 -1.77 39.17
C ILE A 352 12.48 -2.66 39.85
N LYS A 353 13.54 -3.05 39.10
CA LYS A 353 14.97 -2.63 39.27
C LYS A 353 15.98 -3.47 38.44
N SER A 354 17.20 -2.92 38.28
CA SER A 354 18.37 -3.49 37.58
C SER A 354 18.21 -3.57 36.05
N LYS A 355 19.21 -3.33 35.18
CA LYS A 355 20.66 -3.66 35.14
C LYS A 355 20.97 -5.16 34.94
N SER A 356 21.73 -5.62 33.94
CA SER A 356 22.28 -5.00 32.71
C SER A 356 23.07 -6.09 31.91
N ASP A 357 23.76 -5.70 30.84
CA ASP A 357 25.03 -6.29 30.36
C ASP A 357 25.01 -7.62 29.55
N ALA A 358 24.80 -7.44 28.23
CA ALA A 358 25.51 -8.04 27.08
C ALA A 358 24.77 -9.06 26.18
N VAL A 359 24.19 -8.59 25.08
CA VAL A 359 24.05 -9.37 23.83
C VAL A 359 25.42 -9.85 23.34
N GLU A 360 25.42 -10.77 22.38
CA GLU A 360 26.15 -10.68 21.11
C GLU A 360 25.78 -11.92 20.27
N PRO A 361 26.03 -11.96 18.95
CA PRO A 361 26.63 -10.90 18.12
C PRO A 361 25.80 -10.53 16.87
N ARG A 362 26.17 -9.39 16.24
CA ARG A 362 25.98 -9.09 14.79
C ARG A 362 24.50 -8.81 14.38
N ASP A 363 24.20 -8.16 13.24
CA ASP A 363 24.75 -8.42 11.90
C ASP A 363 24.68 -7.25 10.88
N ALA A 364 25.23 -7.52 9.69
CA ALA A 364 24.94 -7.01 8.34
C ALA A 364 24.33 -5.59 8.09
N ASN A 365 24.95 -4.90 7.12
CA ASN A 365 24.34 -4.10 6.04
C ASN A 365 22.92 -3.52 6.25
N PRO A 366 22.77 -2.28 6.78
CA PRO A 366 21.47 -1.63 6.89
C PRO A 366 20.96 -1.15 5.53
N ARG A 367 20.10 -1.94 4.86
CA ARG A 367 19.24 -1.50 3.75
C ARG A 367 17.79 -1.24 4.19
N ASP A 368 17.39 -1.75 5.35
CA ASP A 368 16.04 -1.63 5.91
C ASP A 368 15.79 -0.33 6.71
N LYS A 369 14.49 -0.09 6.98
CA LYS A 369 13.92 0.81 8.00
C LYS A 369 13.96 2.31 7.68
N ILE A 370 13.17 2.72 6.70
CA ILE A 370 12.28 3.88 6.91
C ILE A 370 11.13 3.39 7.79
N ALA A 371 11.07 3.85 9.04
CA ALA A 371 10.05 3.44 9.99
C ALA A 371 8.78 4.33 9.87
N TYR A 372 7.81 3.85 9.11
CA TYR A 372 6.40 4.23 9.31
C TYR A 372 5.92 3.70 10.68
N PRO A 373 4.87 4.29 11.30
CA PRO A 373 4.34 3.78 12.57
C PRO A 373 3.96 2.30 12.43
N ALA A 374 4.47 1.45 13.32
CA ALA A 374 4.63 0.01 13.12
C ALA A 374 3.35 -0.84 13.24
N ASN A 375 2.19 -0.29 12.82
CA ASN A 375 0.88 -0.93 12.89
C ASN A 375 0.21 -1.14 11.52
N ASP A 376 0.76 -0.55 10.44
CA ASP A 376 0.17 -0.59 9.09
C ASP A 376 1.05 -1.44 8.14
N GLU A 377 0.42 -2.37 7.40
CA GLU A 377 1.09 -3.39 6.58
C GLU A 377 1.57 -2.84 5.21
N HIS A 378 2.59 -1.98 5.22
CA HIS A 378 3.13 -1.39 4.00
C HIS A 378 3.79 -2.43 3.05
N PHE A 379 3.41 -2.37 1.77
CA PHE A 379 3.94 -3.21 0.70
C PHE A 379 5.42 -2.94 0.42
N VAL A 380 6.21 -4.02 0.39
CA VAL A 380 7.62 -4.02 -0.01
C VAL A 380 7.83 -5.14 -1.03
N LEU A 381 8.40 -4.79 -2.18
CA LEU A 381 8.82 -5.77 -3.19
C LEU A 381 10.01 -6.57 -2.63
N GLY A 382 9.86 -7.88 -2.54
CA GLY A 382 10.88 -8.77 -1.96
C GLY A 382 12.11 -8.87 -2.86
N GLU A 383 13.32 -8.98 -2.29
CA GLU A 383 14.57 -8.87 -3.06
C GLU A 383 14.69 -9.89 -4.23
N GLY A 384 14.05 -11.06 -4.13
CA GLY A 384 14.00 -12.05 -5.22
C GLY A 384 13.03 -11.73 -6.37
N GLN A 385 12.14 -10.74 -6.24
CA GLN A 385 11.22 -10.33 -7.32
C GLN A 385 11.92 -9.49 -8.39
N TYR A 386 13.05 -8.85 -8.07
CA TYR A 386 13.80 -8.01 -9.00
C TYR A 386 14.49 -8.80 -10.13
N GLU A 387 14.89 -10.06 -9.88
CA GLU A 387 15.56 -10.91 -10.86
C GLU A 387 14.71 -11.21 -12.12
N ALA A 388 13.39 -11.01 -12.05
CA ALA A 388 12.48 -11.20 -13.17
C ALA A 388 12.53 -10.08 -14.24
N LEU A 389 13.18 -8.94 -13.96
CA LEU A 389 13.20 -7.75 -14.82
C LEU A 389 14.54 -7.61 -15.56
N THR A 390 14.63 -8.19 -16.77
CA THR A 390 15.82 -8.05 -17.64
C THR A 390 15.83 -6.71 -18.40
N ILE A 391 15.86 -5.61 -17.65
CA ILE A 391 15.92 -4.26 -18.22
C ILE A 391 17.39 -3.93 -18.55
N LYS A 392 17.68 -3.70 -19.83
CA LYS A 392 19.00 -3.26 -20.28
C LYS A 392 19.02 -1.74 -20.31
N PRO A 393 20.04 -1.07 -19.72
CA PRO A 393 20.24 0.36 -19.88
C PRO A 393 20.24 0.75 -21.37
N PHE A 394 19.63 1.89 -21.70
CA PHE A 394 19.67 2.41 -23.06
C PHE A 394 21.08 2.91 -23.40
N GLU A 395 21.71 2.26 -24.38
CA GLU A 395 22.95 2.74 -24.99
C GLU A 395 22.60 3.72 -26.10
N ILE A 396 22.96 5.00 -25.94
CA ILE A 396 22.78 6.03 -26.96
C ILE A 396 23.64 5.65 -28.18
N PRO A 397 23.06 5.33 -29.36
CA PRO A 397 23.84 4.93 -30.52
C PRO A 397 24.76 6.03 -31.03
N ARG A 398 25.85 5.62 -31.70
CA ARG A 398 26.78 6.54 -32.33
C ARG A 398 26.13 7.16 -33.57
N VAL A 399 26.42 8.43 -33.86
CA VAL A 399 25.92 9.11 -35.08
C VAL A 399 26.21 8.29 -36.35
N GLU A 400 27.40 7.67 -36.41
CA GLU A 400 27.82 6.83 -37.53
C GLU A 400 26.91 5.60 -37.74
N ASP A 401 26.37 5.03 -36.66
CA ASP A 401 25.53 3.83 -36.68
C ASP A 401 24.11 4.10 -37.18
N VAL A 402 23.57 5.31 -36.96
CA VAL A 402 22.14 5.62 -37.22
C VAL A 402 21.90 6.64 -38.33
N GLN A 403 22.90 7.42 -38.75
CA GLN A 403 22.79 8.37 -39.87
C GLN A 403 22.23 7.74 -41.15
N HIS A 404 22.47 6.44 -41.39
CA HIS A 404 22.03 5.75 -42.60
C HIS A 404 20.50 5.58 -42.67
N ARG A 405 19.79 5.67 -41.53
CA ARG A 405 18.32 5.66 -41.47
C ARG A 405 17.71 7.04 -41.71
N LEU A 406 18.51 8.10 -41.76
CA LEU A 406 18.08 9.39 -42.28
C LEU A 406 18.32 9.43 -43.78
N THR A 407 17.29 8.99 -44.50
CA THR A 407 17.30 8.99 -45.97
C THR A 407 17.40 10.41 -46.54
N SER A 408 17.73 10.52 -47.83
CA SER A 408 18.01 11.79 -48.53
C SER A 408 17.01 12.90 -48.19
N PHE A 409 17.50 13.99 -47.60
CA PHE A 409 16.66 15.10 -47.18
C PHE A 409 16.11 15.91 -48.37
N GLN A 410 15.01 16.62 -48.12
CA GLN A 410 14.46 17.63 -49.03
C GLN A 410 14.49 18.98 -48.33
N VAL A 411 14.93 20.04 -49.02
CA VAL A 411 14.76 21.42 -48.54
C VAL A 411 13.42 21.94 -49.07
N LYS A 412 12.56 22.45 -48.19
CA LYS A 412 11.26 23.03 -48.55
C LYS A 412 11.00 24.33 -47.78
N PRO A 413 10.48 25.39 -48.43
CA PRO A 413 10.01 26.57 -47.72
C PRO A 413 8.70 26.24 -46.99
N GLU A 414 8.65 26.49 -45.68
CA GLU A 414 7.45 26.28 -44.88
C GLU A 414 7.11 27.50 -44.02
N THR A 415 5.83 27.59 -43.67
CA THR A 415 5.21 28.68 -42.93
C THR A 415 5.02 28.25 -41.47
N TYR A 416 5.51 29.06 -40.52
CA TYR A 416 5.49 28.76 -39.08
C TYR A 416 5.12 29.99 -38.25
N ARG A 417 4.82 29.79 -36.96
CA ARG A 417 4.62 30.88 -36.00
C ARG A 417 5.91 31.14 -35.22
N THR A 418 6.29 32.41 -35.11
CA THR A 418 7.40 32.86 -34.26
C THR A 418 6.92 33.96 -33.31
N PHE A 419 7.57 34.12 -32.16
CA PHE A 419 7.28 35.22 -31.24
C PHE A 419 7.66 36.55 -31.90
N ASP A 420 6.80 37.56 -31.77
CA ASP A 420 7.11 38.92 -32.20
C ASP A 420 7.89 39.67 -31.10
N PRO A 421 9.19 40.00 -31.29
CA PRO A 421 9.98 40.70 -30.27
C PRO A 421 9.47 42.12 -29.94
N GLU A 422 8.56 42.69 -30.73
CA GLU A 422 7.90 43.96 -30.40
C GLU A 422 6.70 43.79 -29.45
N SER A 423 6.14 42.58 -29.34
CA SER A 423 4.99 42.29 -28.47
C SER A 423 5.35 42.31 -26.99
N LYS A 424 4.41 42.75 -26.16
CA LYS A 424 4.55 42.94 -24.72
C LYS A 424 3.26 42.51 -24.02
N GLY A 425 3.41 41.71 -22.97
CA GLY A 425 2.31 41.36 -22.08
C GLY A 425 2.00 42.46 -21.04
N PRO A 426 1.11 42.17 -20.08
CA PRO A 426 0.48 40.87 -19.85
C PRO A 426 -0.62 40.56 -20.87
N TRP A 427 -0.74 39.28 -21.22
CA TRP A 427 -1.78 38.75 -22.10
C TRP A 427 -2.93 38.18 -21.29
N LYS A 428 -4.16 38.34 -21.78
CA LYS A 428 -5.38 37.93 -21.07
C LYS A 428 -5.52 36.41 -20.98
N ASP A 429 -5.23 35.72 -22.07
CA ASP A 429 -5.32 34.27 -22.23
C ASP A 429 -4.41 33.81 -23.39
N SER A 430 -4.26 32.50 -23.56
CA SER A 430 -3.39 31.92 -24.59
C SER A 430 -3.84 32.22 -26.03
N THR A 431 -5.11 32.59 -26.24
CA THR A 431 -5.64 33.01 -27.55
C THR A 431 -5.31 34.46 -27.83
N ASP A 432 -5.46 35.35 -26.84
CA ASP A 432 -4.97 36.73 -26.88
C ASP A 432 -3.46 36.77 -27.15
N PHE A 433 -2.66 35.97 -26.45
CA PHE A 433 -1.24 35.77 -26.74
C PHE A 433 -1.01 35.31 -28.19
N ALA A 434 -1.66 34.23 -28.62
CA ALA A 434 -1.45 33.64 -29.94
C ALA A 434 -1.90 34.54 -31.11
N ASN A 435 -2.70 35.57 -30.87
CA ASN A 435 -3.13 36.55 -31.87
C ASN A 435 -2.33 37.86 -31.82
N SER A 436 -1.88 38.28 -30.63
CA SER A 436 -1.12 39.54 -30.44
C SER A 436 0.40 39.38 -30.60
N SER A 437 0.92 38.18 -30.35
CA SER A 437 2.35 37.96 -30.06
C SER A 437 3.02 36.91 -30.94
N LEU A 438 2.25 36.18 -31.74
CA LEU A 438 2.78 35.20 -32.67
C LEU A 438 2.57 35.69 -34.10
N LYS A 439 3.66 36.03 -34.79
CA LYS A 439 3.64 36.38 -36.21
C LYS A 439 3.97 35.18 -37.09
N THR A 440 3.36 35.15 -38.26
CA THR A 440 3.65 34.18 -39.30
C THR A 440 4.97 34.52 -39.98
N ALA A 441 5.89 33.56 -40.01
CA ALA A 441 7.16 33.65 -40.71
C ALA A 441 7.28 32.49 -41.73
N GLN A 442 8.17 32.65 -42.71
CA GLN A 442 8.47 31.62 -43.72
C GLN A 442 9.98 31.39 -43.76
N GLN A 443 10.41 30.13 -43.74
CA GLN A 443 11.82 29.76 -43.86
C GLN A 443 11.97 28.39 -44.53
N ASP A 444 13.15 28.12 -45.08
CA ASP A 444 13.48 26.79 -45.59
C ASP A 444 13.76 25.82 -44.44
N PHE A 445 13.12 24.65 -44.48
CA PHE A 445 13.40 23.51 -43.62
C PHE A 445 14.06 22.39 -44.43
N ARG A 446 15.10 21.80 -43.84
CA ARG A 446 15.64 20.51 -44.22
C ARG A 446 14.81 19.41 -43.57
N ILE A 447 14.14 18.60 -44.39
CA ILE A 447 13.25 17.54 -43.95
C ILE A 447 13.88 16.19 -44.31
N TYR A 448 14.22 15.42 -43.29
CA TYR A 448 14.71 14.05 -43.37
C TYR A 448 13.55 13.07 -43.22
N LYS A 449 13.58 11.93 -43.91
CA LYS A 449 12.65 10.82 -43.68
C LYS A 449 13.37 9.69 -42.94
N VAL A 450 12.75 9.22 -41.85
CA VAL A 450 13.29 8.16 -41.00
C VAL A 450 12.92 6.80 -41.57
N ASP A 451 13.92 5.97 -41.82
CA ASP A 451 13.74 4.61 -42.34
C ASP A 451 13.04 3.69 -41.32
N GLY A 452 12.18 2.82 -41.85
CA GLY A 452 11.21 2.01 -41.09
C GLY A 452 9.98 2.78 -40.58
N GLY A 453 9.89 4.11 -40.75
CA GLY A 453 8.86 4.95 -40.15
C GLY A 453 8.03 5.78 -41.12
N LYS A 454 6.98 6.42 -40.59
CA LYS A 454 6.23 7.51 -41.26
C LYS A 454 6.67 8.90 -40.82
N THR A 455 7.56 8.98 -39.83
CA THR A 455 7.98 10.22 -39.19
C THR A 455 8.96 11.01 -40.06
N GLU A 456 8.66 12.29 -40.28
CA GLU A 456 9.61 13.25 -40.86
C GLU A 456 10.32 14.03 -39.74
N ILE A 457 11.65 14.18 -39.81
CA ILE A 457 12.40 15.10 -38.94
C ILE A 457 12.70 16.37 -39.73
N ALA A 458 12.28 17.53 -39.21
CA ALA A 458 12.48 18.83 -39.84
C ALA A 458 13.43 19.71 -39.01
N VAL A 459 14.35 20.40 -39.68
CA VAL A 459 15.29 21.35 -39.07
C VAL A 459 15.36 22.58 -39.97
N PRO A 460 15.32 23.84 -39.46
CA PRO A 460 15.57 25.02 -40.28
C PRO A 460 16.90 24.86 -41.04
N GLU A 461 16.93 25.10 -42.35
CA GLU A 461 18.11 24.81 -43.20
C GLU A 461 19.35 25.62 -42.77
N SER A 462 19.13 26.83 -42.25
CA SER A 462 20.15 27.68 -41.60
C SER A 462 20.78 27.02 -40.37
N TYR A 463 20.01 26.29 -39.56
CA TYR A 463 20.48 25.55 -38.40
C TYR A 463 21.07 24.19 -38.80
N ALA A 464 20.44 23.49 -39.75
CA ALA A 464 20.91 22.21 -40.27
C ALA A 464 22.35 22.30 -40.81
N ARG A 465 22.70 23.39 -41.50
CA ARG A 465 24.08 23.66 -41.94
C ARG A 465 25.09 23.81 -40.81
N GLN A 466 24.69 24.37 -39.68
CA GLN A 466 25.55 24.50 -38.50
C GLN A 466 25.68 23.14 -37.77
N LEU A 467 24.63 22.32 -37.81
CA LEU A 467 24.65 20.95 -37.31
C LEU A 467 25.44 19.98 -38.23
N ASP A 468 25.65 20.31 -39.50
CA ASP A 468 26.48 19.50 -40.42
C ASP A 468 27.95 19.41 -39.96
N GLU A 469 28.51 20.50 -39.40
CA GLU A 469 29.85 20.46 -38.77
C GLU A 469 29.84 19.67 -37.46
N VAL A 470 28.82 19.86 -36.61
CA VAL A 470 28.63 19.08 -35.36
C VAL A 470 28.57 17.57 -35.66
N ARG A 471 27.85 17.17 -36.70
CA ARG A 471 27.77 15.78 -37.19
C ARG A 471 29.14 15.27 -37.65
N ALA A 472 29.86 16.04 -38.48
CA ALA A 472 31.17 15.66 -38.99
C ALA A 472 32.26 15.57 -37.91
N LEU A 473 32.09 16.29 -36.79
CA LEU A 473 32.89 16.13 -35.57
C LEU A 473 32.44 14.90 -34.77
N ARG A 474 31.14 14.73 -34.51
CA ARG A 474 30.59 13.62 -33.72
C ARG A 474 30.88 12.24 -34.32
N ILE A 475 30.77 12.05 -35.63
CA ILE A 475 31.17 10.80 -36.31
C ILE A 475 32.62 10.41 -35.99
N LYS A 476 33.52 11.39 -35.84
CA LYS A 476 34.95 11.15 -35.51
C LYS A 476 35.18 11.02 -34.00
N ALA A 477 34.43 11.76 -33.18
CA ALA A 477 34.55 11.78 -31.73
C ALA A 477 33.94 10.53 -31.07
N GLU A 478 32.88 9.98 -31.65
CA GLU A 478 32.13 8.82 -31.16
C GLU A 478 32.66 7.49 -31.71
N LYS A 479 33.67 7.51 -32.59
CA LYS A 479 34.28 6.30 -33.13
C LYS A 479 34.98 5.50 -32.01
N PRO A 480 34.67 4.20 -31.82
CA PRO A 480 35.31 3.37 -30.80
C PRO A 480 36.82 3.33 -30.96
N SER A 481 37.54 3.43 -29.85
CA SER A 481 39.00 3.51 -29.82
C SER A 481 39.55 3.11 -28.44
N VAL A 482 40.85 2.79 -28.35
CA VAL A 482 41.50 2.45 -27.05
C VAL A 482 41.54 3.61 -26.03
N LEU A 483 41.07 4.80 -26.42
CA LEU A 483 40.76 5.88 -25.47
C LEU A 483 39.59 5.52 -24.55
N ASP A 484 38.64 4.75 -25.05
CA ASP A 484 37.39 4.41 -24.36
C ASP A 484 37.59 3.29 -23.32
N ASP A 485 38.65 2.49 -23.49
CA ASP A 485 39.15 1.52 -22.48
C ASP A 485 39.85 2.19 -21.29
N LEU A 486 40.22 3.47 -21.38
CA LEU A 486 40.86 4.18 -20.27
C LEU A 486 39.83 4.53 -19.16
N PRO A 487 40.25 4.53 -17.88
CA PRO A 487 39.43 5.06 -16.79
C PRO A 487 38.93 6.49 -17.10
N PRO A 488 37.65 6.83 -16.88
CA PRO A 488 37.08 8.11 -17.32
C PRO A 488 37.83 9.37 -16.86
N GLY A 489 38.50 9.33 -15.70
CA GLY A 489 39.34 10.43 -15.22
C GLY A 489 40.55 10.73 -16.13
N HIS A 490 41.08 9.73 -16.84
CA HIS A 490 42.18 9.91 -17.78
C HIS A 490 41.74 10.57 -19.09
N HIS A 491 40.47 10.47 -19.48
CA HIS A 491 39.97 11.02 -20.75
C HIS A 491 40.22 12.53 -20.85
N LEU A 492 39.99 13.26 -19.75
CA LEU A 492 40.24 14.70 -19.67
C LEU A 492 41.74 15.02 -19.66
N SER A 493 42.54 14.26 -18.91
CA SER A 493 44.01 14.43 -18.87
C SER A 493 44.63 14.23 -20.26
N VAL A 494 44.19 13.20 -20.97
CA VAL A 494 44.65 12.85 -22.32
C VAL A 494 44.22 13.91 -23.35
N GLN A 495 42.99 14.41 -23.28
CA GLN A 495 42.56 15.55 -24.12
C GLN A 495 43.39 16.80 -23.84
N GLN A 496 43.67 17.11 -22.57
CA GLN A 496 44.48 18.27 -22.18
C GLN A 496 45.93 18.14 -22.66
N MET A 497 46.55 16.96 -22.56
CA MET A 497 47.89 16.69 -23.11
C MET A 497 47.97 16.96 -24.63
N VAL A 498 46.89 16.68 -25.38
CA VAL A 498 46.83 16.97 -26.81
C VAL A 498 46.63 18.47 -27.08
N LYS A 499 45.80 19.18 -26.29
CA LYS A 499 45.69 20.66 -26.36
C LYS A 499 47.03 21.35 -26.09
N ASP A 500 47.76 20.88 -25.07
CA ASP A 500 49.05 21.44 -24.65
C ASP A 500 50.23 20.95 -25.52
N ASN A 501 49.97 20.18 -26.58
CA ASN A 501 50.96 19.57 -27.47
C ASN A 501 52.04 18.72 -26.73
N ASN A 502 51.68 18.16 -25.57
CA ASN A 502 52.57 17.35 -24.73
C ASN A 502 52.67 15.91 -25.26
N THR A 503 53.30 15.78 -26.43
CA THR A 503 53.54 14.50 -27.12
C THR A 503 54.36 13.51 -26.30
N GLY A 504 55.12 13.96 -25.30
CA GLY A 504 55.86 13.11 -24.38
C GLY A 504 54.95 12.34 -23.43
N LEU A 505 54.09 13.04 -22.68
CA LEU A 505 53.11 12.38 -21.81
C LEU A 505 52.02 11.65 -22.60
N PHE A 506 51.60 12.17 -23.75
CA PHE A 506 50.62 11.48 -24.59
C PHE A 506 51.09 10.05 -24.98
N ARG A 507 52.38 9.90 -25.32
CA ARG A 507 53.00 8.62 -25.68
C ARG A 507 53.25 7.67 -24.48
N SER A 508 52.96 8.07 -23.23
CA SER A 508 52.94 7.12 -22.10
C SER A 508 51.58 6.45 -21.89
N TYR A 509 50.54 6.87 -22.62
CA TYR A 509 49.20 6.24 -22.60
C TYR A 509 48.96 5.36 -23.82
N PHE A 510 49.61 5.63 -24.95
CA PHE A 510 49.36 4.97 -26.23
C PHE A 510 50.66 4.66 -26.98
N ASN A 511 50.72 3.48 -27.59
CA ASN A 511 51.77 3.10 -28.54
C ASN A 511 51.67 3.92 -29.85
N ALA A 512 52.58 3.71 -30.80
CA ALA A 512 52.65 4.50 -32.04
C ALA A 512 51.43 4.31 -32.97
N GLU A 513 50.86 3.11 -33.02
CA GLU A 513 49.67 2.79 -33.83
C GLU A 513 48.40 3.31 -33.14
N GLU A 514 48.25 3.04 -31.84
CA GLU A 514 47.16 3.58 -31.01
C GLU A 514 47.13 5.12 -31.06
N THR A 515 48.31 5.77 -30.99
CA THR A 515 48.48 7.21 -31.20
C THR A 515 47.87 7.67 -32.54
N GLN A 516 48.13 6.95 -33.63
CA GLN A 516 47.63 7.30 -34.96
C GLN A 516 46.10 7.10 -35.08
N GLN A 517 45.54 6.10 -34.39
CA GLN A 517 44.10 5.84 -34.36
C GLN A 517 43.32 6.81 -33.46
N VAL A 518 43.85 7.12 -32.27
CA VAL A 518 43.18 7.88 -31.20
C VAL A 518 43.31 9.41 -31.39
N LEU A 519 44.42 9.91 -31.91
CA LEU A 519 44.65 11.35 -32.02
C LEU A 519 43.56 12.10 -32.85
N PRO A 520 43.02 11.54 -33.97
CA PRO A 520 41.87 12.12 -34.65
C PRO A 520 40.58 12.16 -33.81
N VAL A 521 40.33 11.13 -32.99
CA VAL A 521 39.17 11.04 -32.09
C VAL A 521 39.27 12.10 -31.00
N ILE A 522 40.47 12.29 -30.42
CA ILE A 522 40.72 13.35 -29.43
C ILE A 522 40.54 14.73 -30.03
N TRP A 523 41.11 15.02 -31.20
CA TRP A 523 40.92 16.33 -31.84
C TRP A 523 39.46 16.60 -32.20
N ALA A 524 38.68 15.56 -32.52
CA ALA A 524 37.24 15.69 -32.70
C ALA A 524 36.50 15.98 -31.38
N ARG A 525 36.81 15.25 -30.28
CA ARG A 525 36.27 15.51 -28.93
C ARG A 525 36.62 16.93 -28.44
N ILE A 526 37.85 17.38 -28.64
CA ILE A 526 38.33 18.74 -28.34
C ILE A 526 37.51 19.80 -29.09
N LYS A 527 37.45 19.69 -30.42
CA LYS A 527 36.72 20.65 -31.26
C LYS A 527 35.23 20.66 -30.98
N LEU A 528 34.63 19.50 -30.71
CA LEU A 528 33.23 19.40 -30.33
C LEU A 528 32.95 20.13 -29.01
N GLY A 529 33.84 20.01 -28.02
CA GLY A 529 33.74 20.75 -26.75
C GLY A 529 34.01 22.25 -26.86
N GLU A 530 34.63 22.71 -27.96
CA GLU A 530 34.86 24.12 -28.28
C GLU A 530 33.75 24.71 -29.19
N HIS A 531 33.01 23.85 -29.90
CA HIS A 531 31.97 24.27 -30.83
C HIS A 531 30.71 24.75 -30.09
N PRO A 532 30.14 25.93 -30.42
CA PRO A 532 29.01 26.52 -29.67
C PRO A 532 27.73 25.68 -29.71
N LEU A 533 27.60 24.76 -30.66
CA LEU A 533 26.48 23.82 -30.80
C LEU A 533 26.89 22.36 -30.48
N GLY A 534 28.08 22.11 -29.94
CA GLY A 534 28.62 20.75 -29.79
C GLY A 534 27.76 19.80 -28.94
N ASN A 535 27.02 20.33 -27.97
CA ASN A 535 26.10 19.56 -27.12
C ASN A 535 24.67 19.43 -27.71
N ARG A 536 24.35 20.07 -28.84
CA ARG A 536 22.98 20.06 -29.41
C ARG A 536 22.60 18.66 -29.88
N ALA A 537 21.31 18.34 -29.73
CA ALA A 537 20.74 17.15 -30.33
C ALA A 537 20.78 17.25 -31.87
N LEU A 538 21.24 16.20 -32.53
CA LEU A 538 21.16 16.02 -33.98
C LEU A 538 19.88 15.24 -34.34
N PRO A 539 19.37 15.36 -35.58
CA PRO A 539 18.33 14.47 -36.11
C PRO A 539 18.58 12.98 -35.81
N GLU A 540 19.84 12.56 -35.87
CA GLU A 540 20.32 11.20 -35.58
C GLU A 540 20.05 10.74 -34.14
N ASP A 541 20.09 11.64 -33.15
CA ASP A 541 19.79 11.28 -31.75
C ASP A 541 18.32 10.85 -31.61
N PHE A 542 17.41 11.53 -32.32
CA PHE A 542 15.97 11.25 -32.25
C PHE A 542 15.57 9.92 -32.89
N VAL A 543 16.27 9.46 -33.95
CA VAL A 543 15.99 8.16 -34.59
C VAL A 543 16.03 7.03 -33.57
N SER A 544 17.13 6.97 -32.83
CA SER A 544 17.40 5.94 -31.80
C SER A 544 16.38 5.98 -30.65
N LEU A 545 15.98 7.18 -30.24
CA LEU A 545 15.03 7.39 -29.14
C LEU A 545 13.60 7.07 -29.56
N MET A 546 13.25 7.27 -30.83
CA MET A 546 11.98 6.81 -31.39
C MET A 546 11.90 5.27 -31.40
N ASP A 547 13.01 4.57 -31.63
CA ASP A 547 13.04 3.10 -31.50
C ASP A 547 12.79 2.65 -30.05
N GLU A 548 13.02 3.47 -29.02
CA GLU A 548 12.66 3.17 -27.63
C GLU A 548 11.19 3.44 -27.28
N LEU A 549 10.41 4.10 -28.14
CA LEU A 549 9.03 4.46 -27.81
C LEU A 549 8.09 3.26 -27.97
N PRO A 550 7.05 3.11 -27.13
CA PRO A 550 6.04 2.05 -27.29
C PRO A 550 5.37 2.03 -28.66
N THR A 551 5.20 3.21 -29.28
CA THR A 551 4.78 3.34 -30.68
C THR A 551 5.46 4.57 -31.29
N THR A 552 5.89 4.49 -32.55
CA THR A 552 6.31 5.68 -33.33
C THR A 552 5.18 6.25 -34.19
N ASN A 553 4.12 5.46 -34.45
CA ASN A 553 3.03 5.78 -35.37
C ASN A 553 2.27 7.09 -35.04
N ASN A 554 2.28 7.53 -33.77
CA ASN A 554 1.65 8.78 -33.35
C ASN A 554 2.53 10.02 -33.64
N ILE A 555 3.84 9.84 -33.85
CA ILE A 555 4.77 10.91 -34.25
C ILE A 555 4.80 10.99 -35.78
N LYS A 556 3.97 11.85 -36.34
CA LYS A 556 3.96 12.15 -37.79
C LYS A 556 5.15 13.03 -38.16
N ARG A 557 5.55 13.95 -37.27
CA ARG A 557 6.70 14.85 -37.50
C ARG A 557 7.35 15.34 -36.21
N LEU A 558 8.66 15.53 -36.27
CA LEU A 558 9.49 16.10 -35.21
C LEU A 558 10.29 17.29 -35.76
N THR A 559 10.18 18.48 -35.17
CA THR A 559 10.96 19.66 -35.57
C THR A 559 12.05 19.96 -34.54
N ILE A 560 13.26 20.33 -34.97
CA ILE A 560 14.36 20.74 -34.09
C ILE A 560 14.74 22.20 -34.36
N TRP A 561 14.66 23.04 -33.34
CA TRP A 561 14.84 24.50 -33.42
C TRP A 561 16.12 24.97 -32.72
N ASP A 562 16.79 25.97 -33.31
CA ASP A 562 17.86 26.75 -32.69
C ASP A 562 17.34 27.91 -31.83
N SER A 563 16.07 28.28 -32.00
CA SER A 563 15.35 29.24 -31.17
C SER A 563 14.70 28.58 -29.94
N ARG A 564 14.34 29.41 -28.96
CA ARG A 564 13.41 29.04 -27.89
C ARG A 564 12.00 28.76 -28.43
N SER A 565 11.13 28.19 -27.60
CA SER A 565 9.71 28.10 -27.93
C SER A 565 9.11 29.50 -28.10
N PRO A 566 8.30 29.75 -29.15
CA PRO A 566 7.62 31.02 -29.31
C PRO A 566 6.57 31.26 -28.20
N TYR A 567 6.22 30.23 -27.41
CA TYR A 567 5.31 30.31 -26.26
C TYR A 567 6.01 30.53 -24.90
N ASP A 568 7.33 30.55 -24.82
CA ASP A 568 8.08 30.71 -23.54
C ASP A 568 7.61 31.92 -22.72
N ASN A 569 7.31 33.04 -23.40
CA ASN A 569 6.86 34.26 -22.74
C ASN A 569 5.44 34.15 -22.15
N TRP A 570 4.56 33.37 -22.80
CA TRP A 570 3.22 33.06 -22.27
C TRP A 570 3.34 32.17 -21.02
N PHE A 571 4.07 31.06 -21.12
CA PHE A 571 4.24 30.14 -19.98
C PHE A 571 4.99 30.80 -18.81
N ALA A 572 5.93 31.71 -19.08
CA ALA A 572 6.58 32.52 -18.05
C ALA A 572 5.59 33.41 -17.27
N GLN A 573 4.53 33.90 -17.93
CA GLN A 573 3.43 34.62 -17.27
C GLN A 573 2.49 33.65 -16.54
N GLU A 574 1.98 32.63 -17.24
CA GLU A 574 0.98 31.68 -16.73
C GLU A 574 1.47 30.94 -15.47
N HIS A 575 2.73 30.51 -15.45
CA HIS A 575 3.33 29.82 -14.31
C HIS A 575 4.05 30.76 -13.34
N SER A 576 4.03 32.08 -13.57
CA SER A 576 4.76 33.09 -12.79
C SER A 576 6.27 32.81 -12.65
N THR A 577 6.88 32.22 -13.68
CA THR A 577 8.30 31.86 -13.73
C THR A 577 9.03 32.64 -14.84
N PRO A 578 9.66 33.80 -14.55
CA PRO A 578 10.25 34.68 -15.57
C PRO A 578 11.39 34.07 -16.42
N ASN A 579 11.92 32.90 -16.02
CA ASN A 579 12.97 32.16 -16.73
C ASN A 579 12.45 30.83 -17.32
N PHE A 580 11.14 30.69 -17.54
CA PHE A 580 10.56 29.51 -18.20
C PHE A 580 11.21 29.28 -19.57
N LYS A 581 11.43 28.01 -19.89
CA LYS A 581 11.90 27.53 -21.19
C LYS A 581 11.30 26.16 -21.45
N ALA A 582 10.43 26.02 -22.45
CA ALA A 582 10.02 24.73 -22.95
C ALA A 582 11.22 24.04 -23.64
N ALA A 583 11.57 22.83 -23.22
CA ALA A 583 12.57 22.01 -23.90
C ALA A 583 12.01 21.35 -25.17
N ALA A 584 10.72 21.04 -25.15
CA ALA A 584 9.91 20.57 -26.27
C ALA A 584 8.42 20.92 -26.05
N THR A 585 7.57 20.67 -27.05
CA THR A 585 6.10 20.70 -26.97
C THR A 585 5.47 19.73 -27.97
N ALA A 586 4.45 18.97 -27.55
CA ALA A 586 3.62 18.12 -28.40
C ALA A 586 2.37 18.84 -28.95
N THR A 587 1.89 18.43 -30.13
CA THR A 587 0.55 18.75 -30.65
C THR A 587 -0.18 17.47 -31.03
N GLU A 588 -1.09 17.02 -30.16
CA GLU A 588 -1.79 15.73 -30.24
C GLU A 588 -2.49 15.50 -31.59
N SER A 589 -3.40 16.41 -31.96
CA SER A 589 -4.23 16.32 -33.17
C SER A 589 -3.40 16.20 -34.47
N GLU A 590 -2.27 16.89 -34.51
CA GLU A 590 -1.35 16.86 -35.65
C GLU A 590 -0.33 15.73 -35.57
N GLY A 591 -0.08 15.15 -34.39
CA GLY A 591 1.01 14.18 -34.17
C GLY A 591 2.38 14.81 -34.37
N LYS A 592 2.55 16.07 -33.96
CA LYS A 592 3.80 16.82 -34.06
C LYS A 592 4.49 16.93 -32.70
N MET A 593 5.82 16.99 -32.72
CA MET A 593 6.63 17.47 -31.62
C MET A 593 7.58 18.56 -32.11
N ASP A 594 7.77 19.61 -31.33
CA ASP A 594 8.76 20.66 -31.58
C ASP A 594 9.76 20.68 -30.42
N PHE A 595 11.06 20.72 -30.73
CA PHE A 595 12.18 20.62 -29.78
C PHE A 595 13.02 21.90 -29.83
N PHE A 596 13.14 22.62 -28.71
CA PHE A 596 13.69 23.98 -28.68
C PHE A 596 15.04 24.03 -27.97
N GLN A 597 16.10 24.38 -28.71
CA GLN A 597 17.48 24.44 -28.22
C GLN A 597 17.96 23.14 -27.53
N THR A 598 17.33 22.01 -27.82
CA THR A 598 17.52 20.74 -27.10
C THR A 598 18.96 20.24 -27.17
N GLU A 599 19.47 19.79 -26.02
CA GLU A 599 20.81 19.23 -25.88
C GLU A 599 20.74 17.69 -25.74
N ARG A 600 21.75 16.99 -26.27
CA ARG A 600 21.89 15.53 -26.15
C ARG A 600 22.10 15.12 -24.68
N ALA A 601 22.80 15.95 -23.92
CA ALA A 601 23.09 15.80 -22.48
C ALA A 601 23.81 14.49 -22.09
N ASP A 602 24.96 14.24 -22.71
CA ASP A 602 25.83 13.08 -22.47
C ASP A 602 26.68 13.17 -21.17
N ARG A 603 26.63 14.28 -20.43
CA ARG A 603 27.50 14.54 -19.27
C ARG A 603 27.15 13.70 -18.04
N VAL A 604 28.14 12.95 -17.55
CA VAL A 604 28.06 11.95 -16.46
C VAL A 604 27.39 12.44 -15.16
N HIS A 605 27.35 13.75 -14.92
CA HIS A 605 26.88 14.35 -13.66
C HIS A 605 25.67 15.29 -13.82
N SER A 606 24.99 15.26 -14.97
CA SER A 606 23.59 15.68 -15.00
C SER A 606 22.74 14.53 -14.46
N PRO A 607 21.91 14.72 -13.41
CA PRO A 607 20.87 13.74 -13.06
C PRO A 607 19.84 13.60 -14.20
N PHE A 608 19.81 14.55 -15.13
CA PHE A 608 19.06 14.52 -16.39
C PHE A 608 20.02 14.20 -17.55
N ARG A 609 20.68 13.04 -17.54
CA ARG A 609 21.59 12.56 -18.61
C ARG A 609 20.85 12.06 -19.86
N GLY A 610 19.76 12.75 -20.17
CA GLY A 610 18.75 12.39 -21.15
C GLY A 610 17.73 13.52 -21.23
N VAL A 611 18.19 14.75 -21.50
CA VAL A 611 17.29 15.89 -21.77
C VAL A 611 16.43 15.57 -22.99
N VAL A 612 17.08 15.18 -24.10
CA VAL A 612 16.36 14.74 -25.31
C VAL A 612 15.49 13.50 -25.10
N ARG A 613 15.96 12.47 -24.37
CA ARG A 613 15.16 11.26 -24.05
C ARG A 613 13.96 11.58 -23.15
N GLY A 614 14.19 12.34 -22.08
CA GLY A 614 13.15 12.74 -21.13
C GLY A 614 12.08 13.56 -21.83
N SER A 615 12.45 14.54 -22.66
CA SER A 615 11.51 15.31 -23.45
C SER A 615 10.76 14.44 -24.47
N ILE A 616 11.40 13.60 -25.30
CA ILE A 616 10.64 12.80 -26.29
C ILE A 616 9.70 11.78 -25.63
N PHE A 617 10.06 11.19 -24.49
CA PHE A 617 9.15 10.33 -23.73
C PHE A 617 8.01 11.10 -23.06
N HIS A 618 8.26 12.33 -22.59
CA HIS A 618 7.25 13.22 -22.02
C HIS A 618 6.26 13.69 -23.10
N GLU A 619 6.76 14.23 -24.23
CA GLU A 619 5.93 14.61 -25.39
C GLU A 619 5.17 13.40 -25.97
N HIS A 620 5.75 12.20 -25.96
CA HIS A 620 5.04 10.97 -26.36
C HIS A 620 3.96 10.58 -25.34
N GLY A 621 4.10 10.95 -24.07
CA GLY A 621 3.03 10.90 -23.08
C GLY A 621 1.82 11.73 -23.53
N HIS A 622 2.06 12.98 -23.96
CA HIS A 622 1.04 13.88 -24.49
C HIS A 622 0.44 13.44 -25.84
N LEU A 623 1.23 12.84 -26.74
CA LEU A 623 0.72 12.27 -28.00
C LEU A 623 -0.04 10.95 -27.85
N VAL A 624 0.01 10.31 -26.68
CA VAL A 624 -0.81 9.12 -26.37
C VAL A 624 -1.43 9.28 -24.97
N PRO A 625 -2.47 10.13 -24.84
CA PRO A 625 -3.20 10.30 -23.59
C PRO A 625 -3.87 8.99 -23.15
N PRO A 626 -4.23 8.84 -21.86
CA PRO A 626 -4.96 7.67 -21.40
C PRO A 626 -6.35 7.64 -22.07
N ARG A 627 -6.76 6.48 -22.58
CA ARG A 627 -8.00 6.35 -23.39
C ARG A 627 -9.29 6.70 -22.62
N ASP A 628 -9.21 6.61 -21.30
CA ASP A 628 -10.23 7.01 -20.32
C ASP A 628 -9.56 7.86 -19.23
N ASN A 629 -10.33 8.69 -18.52
CA ASN A 629 -9.89 9.34 -17.28
C ASN A 629 -9.73 8.36 -16.08
N LEU A 630 -9.36 7.09 -16.35
CA LEU A 630 -8.90 6.13 -15.35
C LEU A 630 -7.61 6.62 -14.66
N TYR A 631 -6.76 7.36 -15.37
CA TYR A 631 -5.53 7.90 -14.80
C TYR A 631 -5.78 8.99 -13.77
N ASP A 632 -6.66 9.96 -14.08
CA ASP A 632 -7.12 10.96 -13.10
C ASP A 632 -7.79 10.27 -11.90
N THR A 633 -8.55 9.21 -12.16
CA THR A 633 -9.20 8.41 -11.12
C THR A 633 -8.17 7.76 -10.18
N ALA A 634 -7.12 7.14 -10.72
CA ALA A 634 -6.01 6.58 -9.94
C ALA A 634 -5.25 7.67 -9.17
N SER A 635 -5.00 8.81 -9.80
CA SER A 635 -4.33 9.96 -9.17
C SER A 635 -5.16 10.65 -8.09
N LEU A 636 -6.48 10.51 -8.10
CA LEU A 636 -7.35 10.98 -7.02
C LEU A 636 -7.19 10.12 -5.76
N LEU A 637 -7.11 8.79 -5.93
CA LEU A 637 -6.87 7.86 -4.82
C LEU A 637 -5.47 8.05 -4.22
N GLU A 638 -4.45 8.24 -5.06
CA GLU A 638 -3.04 8.38 -4.65
C GLU A 638 -2.59 9.85 -4.46
N LYS A 639 -3.53 10.77 -4.22
CA LYS A 639 -3.28 12.22 -4.28
C LYS A 639 -2.11 12.72 -3.43
N GLU A 640 -1.87 12.12 -2.27
CA GLU A 640 -0.76 12.48 -1.37
C GLU A 640 0.46 11.55 -1.45
N GLY A 641 0.47 10.59 -2.37
CA GLY A 641 1.57 9.64 -2.59
C GLY A 641 2.78 10.25 -3.32
N PHE A 642 3.61 9.38 -3.90
CA PHE A 642 4.82 9.76 -4.63
C PHE A 642 4.51 10.45 -5.97
N TYR A 643 5.39 11.37 -6.37
CA TYR A 643 5.40 12.05 -7.66
C TYR A 643 6.86 12.23 -8.11
N PRO A 644 7.23 11.89 -9.36
CA PRO A 644 8.63 12.02 -9.83
C PRO A 644 9.11 13.47 -9.89
N THR A 645 8.20 14.43 -10.06
CA THR A 645 8.51 15.86 -10.02
C THR A 645 7.46 16.63 -9.22
N ALA A 646 7.86 17.75 -8.60
CA ALA A 646 6.92 18.66 -7.96
C ALA A 646 5.91 19.25 -8.98
N TYR A 647 6.30 19.32 -10.25
CA TYR A 647 5.45 19.75 -11.36
C TYR A 647 4.32 18.75 -11.64
N SER A 648 4.62 17.44 -11.66
CA SER A 648 3.60 16.39 -11.84
C SER A 648 2.61 16.31 -10.68
N LYS A 649 3.02 16.67 -9.45
CA LYS A 649 2.06 16.88 -8.35
C LYS A 649 1.11 18.06 -8.62
N MET A 650 1.60 19.17 -9.16
CA MET A 650 0.82 20.41 -9.32
C MET A 650 -0.11 20.46 -10.52
N ASN A 651 0.26 19.87 -11.68
CA ASN A 651 -0.57 19.91 -12.88
C ASN A 651 -1.05 18.51 -13.32
N ASN A 652 -2.37 18.33 -13.45
CA ASN A 652 -2.98 17.06 -13.85
C ASN A 652 -2.64 16.66 -15.30
N SER A 653 -2.56 17.59 -16.26
CA SER A 653 -2.23 17.25 -17.66
C SER A 653 -0.84 16.63 -17.78
N GLU A 654 0.12 17.27 -17.10
CA GLU A 654 1.53 16.87 -17.09
C GLU A 654 1.76 15.61 -16.28
N ARG A 655 0.89 15.31 -15.31
CA ARG A 655 1.02 14.12 -14.46
C ARG A 655 1.00 12.81 -15.24
N TRP A 656 0.28 12.73 -16.36
CA TRP A 656 0.34 11.56 -17.23
C TRP A 656 1.70 11.45 -17.91
N ALA A 657 2.16 12.52 -18.56
CA ALA A 657 3.42 12.56 -19.29
C ALA A 657 4.62 12.34 -18.35
N GLU A 658 4.67 13.02 -17.21
CA GLU A 658 5.76 12.95 -16.22
C GLU A 658 5.89 11.56 -15.59
N ASP A 659 4.82 11.04 -14.99
CA ASP A 659 4.86 9.77 -14.28
C ASP A 659 5.13 8.59 -15.23
N ARG A 660 4.60 8.68 -16.46
CA ARG A 660 4.89 7.70 -17.52
C ARG A 660 6.33 7.78 -18.02
N SER A 661 6.90 8.98 -18.22
CA SER A 661 8.23 9.16 -18.85
C SER A 661 9.40 9.12 -17.88
N LYS A 662 9.30 9.82 -16.74
CA LYS A 662 10.37 10.01 -15.76
C LYS A 662 10.38 8.95 -14.66
N ALA A 663 9.36 8.09 -14.59
CA ALA A 663 9.33 6.94 -13.69
C ALA A 663 9.00 5.63 -14.42
N PHE A 664 7.76 5.44 -14.92
CA PHE A 664 7.33 4.12 -15.40
C PHE A 664 8.17 3.60 -16.59
N LEU A 665 8.52 4.47 -17.55
CA LEU A 665 9.39 4.17 -18.70
C LEU A 665 10.82 4.73 -18.55
N HIS A 666 11.24 5.01 -17.31
CA HIS A 666 12.60 5.46 -17.00
C HIS A 666 13.62 4.33 -17.30
N PRO A 667 14.80 4.62 -17.89
CA PRO A 667 15.73 3.58 -18.33
C PRO A 667 16.44 2.87 -17.16
N ASP A 668 16.62 3.56 -16.03
CA ASP A 668 16.97 2.94 -14.76
C ASP A 668 15.75 2.18 -14.19
N VAL A 669 15.94 0.90 -13.88
CA VAL A 669 14.91 0.00 -13.33
C VAL A 669 14.51 0.39 -11.91
N ASP A 670 15.43 0.90 -11.10
CA ASP A 670 15.15 1.28 -9.70
C ASP A 670 14.10 2.40 -9.64
N LYS A 671 14.07 3.31 -10.62
CA LYS A 671 13.07 4.38 -10.75
C LYS A 671 11.69 3.89 -11.19
N PHE A 672 11.62 2.78 -11.92
CA PHE A 672 10.35 2.11 -12.20
C PHE A 672 9.84 1.37 -10.97
N LEU A 673 10.73 0.70 -10.22
CA LEU A 673 10.39 -0.04 -9.00
C LEU A 673 9.93 0.87 -7.85
N GLU A 674 10.61 1.99 -7.63
CA GLU A 674 10.21 3.05 -6.68
C GLU A 674 8.78 3.53 -6.98
N PHE A 675 8.46 3.85 -8.24
CA PHE A 675 7.13 4.29 -8.64
C PHE A 675 6.08 3.15 -8.60
N ALA A 676 6.47 1.92 -8.93
CA ALA A 676 5.62 0.74 -8.82
C ALA A 676 5.21 0.44 -7.36
N GLN A 677 6.08 0.73 -6.40
CA GLN A 677 5.82 0.55 -4.97
C GLN A 677 5.04 1.73 -4.37
N GLU A 678 5.42 2.97 -4.70
CA GLU A 678 4.89 4.21 -4.09
C GLU A 678 3.67 4.81 -4.81
N ALA A 679 3.34 4.31 -6.01
CA ALA A 679 2.18 4.68 -6.81
C ALA A 679 1.59 3.45 -7.56
N PRO A 680 1.19 2.37 -6.83
CA PRO A 680 0.76 1.10 -7.41
C PRO A 680 -0.51 1.21 -8.28
N VAL A 681 -1.45 2.09 -7.93
CA VAL A 681 -2.73 2.31 -8.64
C VAL A 681 -2.49 3.05 -9.95
N ARG A 682 -1.68 4.12 -9.97
CA ARG A 682 -1.26 4.77 -11.22
C ARG A 682 -0.37 3.86 -12.07
N SER A 683 0.50 3.06 -11.45
CA SER A 683 1.31 2.04 -12.14
C SER A 683 0.44 1.00 -12.85
N ALA A 684 -0.61 0.48 -12.20
CA ALA A 684 -1.56 -0.44 -12.82
C ALA A 684 -2.24 0.18 -14.05
N VAL A 685 -2.65 1.46 -13.99
CA VAL A 685 -3.24 2.17 -15.14
C VAL A 685 -2.22 2.36 -16.27
N ILE A 686 -0.98 2.80 -15.96
CA ILE A 686 0.05 2.99 -16.99
C ILE A 686 0.43 1.66 -17.66
N ALA A 687 0.55 0.57 -16.90
CA ALA A 687 0.79 -0.78 -17.45
C ALA A 687 -0.35 -1.22 -18.37
N HIS A 688 -1.60 -0.98 -17.98
CA HIS A 688 -2.80 -1.35 -18.75
C HIS A 688 -2.94 -0.59 -20.07
N GLU A 689 -2.60 0.71 -20.08
CA GLU A 689 -2.58 1.53 -21.30
C GLU A 689 -1.35 1.23 -22.18
N LEU A 690 -0.19 0.94 -21.57
CA LEU A 690 1.03 0.51 -22.28
C LEU A 690 0.81 -0.83 -22.99
N ARG A 691 0.20 -1.80 -22.30
CA ARG A 691 -0.23 -3.08 -22.88
C ARG A 691 -1.09 -2.87 -24.12
N GLN A 692 -2.14 -2.06 -24.02
CA GLN A 692 -3.03 -1.72 -25.13
C GLN A 692 -2.36 -0.98 -26.31
N GLN A 693 -1.17 -0.39 -26.09
CA GLN A 693 -0.36 0.21 -27.15
C GLN A 693 0.53 -0.86 -27.81
N LEU A 694 1.18 -1.72 -27.03
CA LEU A 694 1.99 -2.83 -27.54
C LEU A 694 1.15 -3.85 -28.31
N GLU A 695 -0.04 -4.22 -27.81
CA GLU A 695 -0.99 -5.13 -28.50
C GLU A 695 -1.56 -4.53 -29.80
N ALA A 696 -1.53 -3.20 -29.96
CA ALA A 696 -2.00 -2.51 -31.15
C ALA A 696 -0.93 -2.31 -32.24
N VAL A 697 0.35 -2.58 -31.92
CA VAL A 697 1.47 -2.51 -32.89
C VAL A 697 1.83 -3.94 -33.32
N PRO A 698 1.75 -4.27 -34.63
CA PRO A 698 2.16 -5.57 -35.14
C PRO A 698 3.61 -5.92 -34.75
N PRO A 699 3.94 -7.19 -34.42
CA PRO A 699 5.27 -7.55 -33.90
C PRO A 699 6.45 -7.12 -34.78
N GLU A 700 6.29 -7.10 -36.10
CA GLU A 700 7.31 -6.64 -37.05
C GLU A 700 7.48 -5.11 -37.12
N GLN A 701 6.62 -4.36 -36.43
CA GLN A 701 6.64 -2.90 -36.27
C GLN A 701 6.90 -2.49 -34.81
N GLN A 702 7.05 -3.43 -33.88
CA GLN A 702 7.33 -3.14 -32.47
C GLN A 702 8.75 -2.63 -32.29
N SER A 703 8.91 -1.74 -31.31
CA SER A 703 10.19 -1.28 -30.78
C SER A 703 11.14 -2.45 -30.48
N VAL A 704 12.44 -2.31 -30.77
CA VAL A 704 13.46 -3.30 -30.34
C VAL A 704 13.60 -3.37 -28.81
N TYR A 705 13.02 -2.41 -28.09
CA TYR A 705 12.89 -2.35 -26.63
C TYR A 705 11.51 -2.83 -26.14
N ALA A 706 10.58 -3.21 -27.03
CA ALA A 706 9.21 -3.61 -26.66
C ALA A 706 9.17 -4.77 -25.65
N GLN A 707 10.12 -5.72 -25.71
CA GLN A 707 10.21 -6.78 -24.70
C GLN A 707 10.41 -6.22 -23.28
N GLN A 708 11.24 -5.19 -23.11
CA GLN A 708 11.46 -4.58 -21.80
C GLN A 708 10.22 -3.82 -21.29
N MET A 709 9.37 -3.36 -22.21
CA MET A 709 8.07 -2.77 -21.87
C MET A 709 7.06 -3.84 -21.48
N TRP A 710 7.05 -4.97 -22.20
CA TRP A 710 6.28 -6.16 -21.84
C TRP A 710 6.67 -6.73 -20.48
N ASP A 711 7.97 -6.74 -20.15
CA ASP A 711 8.47 -7.19 -18.86
C ASP A 711 7.98 -6.27 -17.72
N ARG A 712 7.96 -4.94 -17.93
CA ARG A 712 7.34 -3.97 -16.99
C ARG A 712 5.83 -4.19 -16.85
N VAL A 713 5.10 -4.34 -17.95
CA VAL A 713 3.65 -4.65 -17.93
C VAL A 713 3.39 -5.91 -17.11
N LYS A 714 4.08 -7.00 -17.43
CA LYS A 714 3.96 -8.30 -16.75
C LYS A 714 4.31 -8.20 -15.26
N PHE A 715 5.38 -7.47 -14.91
CA PHE A 715 5.74 -7.26 -13.51
C PHE A 715 4.66 -6.50 -12.75
N THR A 716 4.13 -5.42 -13.33
CA THR A 716 3.02 -4.66 -12.72
C THR A 716 1.76 -5.51 -12.58
N GLU A 717 1.36 -6.27 -13.62
CA GLU A 717 0.20 -7.17 -13.58
C GLU A 717 0.34 -8.28 -12.52
N GLN A 718 1.56 -8.80 -12.30
CA GLN A 718 1.80 -9.94 -11.42
C GLN A 718 2.10 -9.55 -9.96
N GLN A 719 2.88 -8.49 -9.72
CA GLN A 719 3.40 -8.14 -8.39
C GLN A 719 2.72 -6.89 -7.80
N VAL A 720 2.39 -5.89 -8.62
CA VAL A 720 1.91 -4.57 -8.17
C VAL A 720 0.38 -4.51 -8.13
N LEU A 721 -0.28 -5.07 -9.14
CA LEU A 721 -1.74 -5.07 -9.29
C LEU A 721 -2.50 -5.68 -8.08
N PRO A 722 -2.01 -6.75 -7.40
CA PRO A 722 -2.63 -7.24 -6.18
C PRO A 722 -2.67 -6.19 -5.06
N TYR A 723 -1.58 -5.44 -4.86
CA TYR A 723 -1.52 -4.36 -3.87
C TYR A 723 -2.32 -3.13 -4.31
N ALA A 724 -2.25 -2.75 -5.58
CA ALA A 724 -3.08 -1.69 -6.16
C ALA A 724 -4.59 -1.94 -5.91
N ARG A 725 -5.03 -3.20 -5.99
CA ARG A 725 -6.42 -3.60 -5.66
C ARG A 725 -6.73 -3.51 -4.17
N GLN A 726 -5.79 -3.82 -3.29
CA GLN A 726 -5.96 -3.65 -1.83
C GLN A 726 -6.16 -2.17 -1.48
N GLU A 727 -5.35 -1.27 -2.07
CA GLU A 727 -5.53 0.17 -1.95
C GLU A 727 -6.90 0.63 -2.49
N MET A 728 -7.29 0.22 -3.70
CA MET A 728 -8.64 0.51 -4.22
C MET A 728 -9.75 0.02 -3.27
N VAL A 729 -9.61 -1.17 -2.69
CA VAL A 729 -10.57 -1.75 -1.73
C VAL A 729 -10.63 -0.93 -0.44
N ALA A 730 -9.50 -0.47 0.11
CA ALA A 730 -9.47 0.40 1.28
C ALA A 730 -10.22 1.73 1.02
N GLN A 731 -10.04 2.31 -0.16
CA GLN A 731 -10.70 3.56 -0.56
C GLN A 731 -12.23 3.44 -0.77
N LEU A 732 -12.80 2.22 -0.82
CA LEU A 732 -14.25 2.03 -0.74
C LEU A 732 -14.84 2.52 0.59
N GLY A 733 -14.04 2.55 1.66
CA GLY A 733 -14.43 3.09 2.97
C GLY A 733 -14.31 4.61 3.10
N ALA A 734 -13.86 5.32 2.07
CA ALA A 734 -13.61 6.76 2.12
C ALA A 734 -14.87 7.58 2.45
N LYS A 735 -14.67 8.74 3.10
CA LYS A 735 -15.76 9.70 3.37
C LYS A 735 -16.14 10.54 2.14
N ASP A 736 -15.26 10.57 1.14
CA ASP A 736 -15.41 11.36 -0.07
C ASP A 736 -16.09 10.52 -1.17
N VAL A 737 -17.18 11.03 -1.71
CA VAL A 737 -18.01 10.37 -2.74
C VAL A 737 -17.25 10.23 -4.06
N GLU A 738 -16.34 11.16 -4.38
CA GLU A 738 -15.53 11.09 -5.60
C GLU A 738 -14.47 9.98 -5.48
N VAL A 739 -13.80 9.88 -4.32
CA VAL A 739 -12.83 8.81 -4.02
C VAL A 739 -13.51 7.44 -4.01
N GLN A 740 -14.66 7.30 -3.35
CA GLN A 740 -15.44 6.05 -3.38
C GLN A 740 -15.84 5.67 -4.82
N SER A 741 -16.34 6.63 -5.61
CA SER A 741 -16.74 6.39 -7.01
C SER A 741 -15.55 5.97 -7.87
N GLY A 742 -14.39 6.60 -7.65
CA GLY A 742 -13.15 6.28 -8.36
C GLY A 742 -12.62 4.89 -8.02
N ALA A 743 -12.61 4.52 -6.74
CA ALA A 743 -12.24 3.19 -6.27
C ALA A 743 -13.11 2.09 -6.92
N ILE A 744 -14.44 2.27 -6.96
CA ILE A 744 -15.36 1.33 -7.61
C ILE A 744 -15.07 1.21 -9.11
N ARG A 745 -14.81 2.34 -9.81
CA ARG A 745 -14.51 2.33 -11.25
C ARG A 745 -13.17 1.66 -11.57
N LEU A 746 -12.16 1.82 -10.72
CA LEU A 746 -10.88 1.13 -10.88
C LEU A 746 -11.06 -0.38 -10.63
N LEU A 747 -11.81 -0.78 -9.61
CA LEU A 747 -12.14 -2.19 -9.37
C LEU A 747 -13.03 -2.82 -10.46
N GLU A 748 -13.85 -2.04 -11.17
CA GLU A 748 -14.58 -2.50 -12.36
C GLU A 748 -13.64 -2.92 -13.50
N ARG A 749 -12.45 -2.30 -13.59
CA ARG A 749 -11.44 -2.57 -14.61
C ARG A 749 -10.37 -3.57 -14.18
N PHE A 750 -9.98 -3.53 -12.90
CA PHE A 750 -8.82 -4.21 -12.35
C PHE A 750 -9.13 -5.25 -11.27
N GLY A 751 -10.34 -5.22 -10.70
CA GLY A 751 -10.77 -6.12 -9.64
C GLY A 751 -11.05 -7.54 -10.12
N THR A 752 -11.18 -8.45 -9.15
CA THR A 752 -11.43 -9.87 -9.38
C THR A 752 -12.55 -10.39 -8.45
N LYS A 753 -12.91 -11.68 -8.54
CA LYS A 753 -13.98 -12.29 -7.74
C LYS A 753 -13.83 -12.09 -6.23
N SER A 754 -12.60 -12.02 -5.70
CA SER A 754 -12.35 -11.73 -4.26
C SER A 754 -12.85 -10.36 -3.83
N ASP A 755 -12.88 -9.38 -4.74
CA ASP A 755 -13.13 -7.98 -4.41
C ASP A 755 -14.64 -7.67 -4.41
N SER A 756 -15.45 -8.62 -4.87
CA SER A 756 -16.92 -8.53 -4.90
C SER A 756 -17.53 -8.38 -3.51
N GLU A 757 -16.96 -9.00 -2.47
CA GLU A 757 -17.46 -8.88 -1.09
C GLU A 757 -17.21 -7.50 -0.48
N ALA A 758 -16.05 -6.90 -0.75
CA ALA A 758 -15.75 -5.54 -0.31
C ALA A 758 -16.64 -4.50 -1.01
N LEU A 759 -16.89 -4.66 -2.31
CA LEU A 759 -17.84 -3.84 -3.05
C LEU A 759 -19.29 -4.04 -2.57
N MET A 760 -19.68 -5.26 -2.20
CA MET A 760 -21.00 -5.54 -1.62
C MET A 760 -21.18 -4.88 -0.24
N GLN A 761 -20.13 -4.88 0.58
CA GLN A 761 -20.11 -4.14 1.84
C GLN A 761 -20.16 -2.62 1.61
N ALA A 762 -19.46 -2.10 0.60
CA ALA A 762 -19.55 -0.69 0.20
C ALA A 762 -20.97 -0.32 -0.25
N ALA A 763 -21.64 -1.16 -1.05
CA ALA A 763 -23.04 -1.00 -1.42
C ALA A 763 -24.01 -0.98 -0.23
N ALA A 764 -23.67 -1.72 0.84
CA ALA A 764 -24.42 -1.81 2.09
C ALA A 764 -24.17 -0.63 3.06
N THR A 765 -23.10 0.15 2.88
CA THR A 765 -22.64 1.15 3.87
C THR A 765 -22.46 2.57 3.33
N ALA A 766 -22.32 2.74 2.01
CA ALA A 766 -22.20 4.05 1.37
C ALA A 766 -23.47 4.90 1.56
N LYS A 767 -23.28 6.22 1.71
CA LYS A 767 -24.38 7.18 1.91
C LYS A 767 -24.99 7.65 0.59
N ASP A 768 -24.15 7.86 -0.43
CA ASP A 768 -24.61 8.26 -1.75
C ASP A 768 -25.24 7.07 -2.50
N GLN A 769 -26.36 7.32 -3.19
CA GLN A 769 -27.13 6.27 -3.85
C GLN A 769 -26.50 5.79 -5.18
N ASN A 770 -25.70 6.63 -5.84
CA ASN A 770 -24.97 6.24 -7.04
C ASN A 770 -23.77 5.38 -6.67
N VAL A 771 -23.02 5.74 -5.62
CA VAL A 771 -21.96 4.90 -5.02
C VAL A 771 -22.53 3.55 -4.59
N ARG A 772 -23.64 3.54 -3.82
CA ARG A 772 -24.32 2.28 -3.41
C ARG A 772 -24.63 1.39 -4.61
N ARG A 773 -25.32 1.94 -5.62
CA ARG A 773 -25.74 1.21 -6.81
C ARG A 773 -24.55 0.73 -7.64
N ARG A 774 -23.55 1.59 -7.88
CA ARG A 774 -22.40 1.25 -8.74
C ARG A 774 -21.52 0.19 -8.08
N ALA A 775 -21.31 0.26 -6.77
CA ALA A 775 -20.63 -0.79 -6.02
C ALA A 775 -21.37 -2.14 -6.14
N PHE A 776 -22.71 -2.14 -6.02
CA PHE A 776 -23.53 -3.33 -6.19
C PHE A 776 -23.46 -3.91 -7.61
N ASP A 777 -23.64 -3.07 -8.64
CA ASP A 777 -23.57 -3.47 -10.05
C ASP A 777 -22.17 -4.06 -10.40
N VAL A 778 -21.08 -3.47 -9.90
CA VAL A 778 -19.71 -3.96 -10.13
C VAL A 778 -19.39 -5.23 -9.32
N ALA A 779 -19.88 -5.35 -8.07
CA ALA A 779 -19.71 -6.57 -7.28
C ALA A 779 -20.26 -7.81 -7.99
N ILE A 780 -21.42 -7.69 -8.64
CA ILE A 780 -22.05 -8.75 -9.44
C ILE A 780 -21.20 -9.10 -10.66
N GLN A 781 -20.71 -8.10 -11.38
CA GLN A 781 -19.85 -8.25 -12.57
C GLN A 781 -18.51 -8.94 -12.24
N LEU A 782 -17.94 -8.68 -11.07
CA LEU A 782 -16.74 -9.36 -10.59
C LEU A 782 -17.04 -10.75 -10.02
N HIS A 783 -18.22 -10.98 -9.45
CA HIS A 783 -18.59 -12.27 -8.90
C HIS A 783 -18.71 -13.36 -9.98
N SER A 784 -19.35 -13.05 -11.12
CA SER A 784 -19.34 -13.95 -12.27
C SER A 784 -19.63 -13.22 -13.58
N ARG A 785 -19.33 -13.88 -14.70
CA ARG A 785 -19.79 -13.49 -16.04
C ARG A 785 -21.00 -14.30 -16.51
N ASP A 786 -21.32 -15.40 -15.84
CA ASP A 786 -22.51 -16.20 -16.14
C ASP A 786 -23.78 -15.54 -15.55
N PRO A 787 -24.85 -15.30 -16.35
CA PRO A 787 -26.08 -14.72 -15.85
C PRO A 787 -26.77 -15.54 -14.75
N VAL A 788 -26.60 -16.87 -14.71
CA VAL A 788 -27.24 -17.72 -13.68
C VAL A 788 -26.50 -17.55 -12.35
N GLU A 789 -25.17 -17.67 -12.32
CA GLU A 789 -24.36 -17.33 -11.13
C GLU A 789 -24.60 -15.89 -10.65
N GLN A 790 -24.73 -14.93 -11.58
CA GLN A 790 -25.10 -13.54 -11.23
C GLN A 790 -26.48 -13.46 -10.58
N PHE A 791 -27.49 -14.16 -11.10
CA PHE A 791 -28.82 -14.22 -10.50
C PHE A 791 -28.77 -14.81 -9.08
N GLU A 792 -28.12 -15.96 -8.88
CA GLU A 792 -28.05 -16.62 -7.56
C GLU A 792 -27.29 -15.75 -6.54
N TYR A 793 -26.22 -15.06 -6.96
CA TYR A 793 -25.49 -14.13 -6.11
C TYR A 793 -26.32 -12.90 -5.71
N VAL A 794 -27.01 -12.26 -6.68
CA VAL A 794 -27.91 -11.13 -6.41
C VAL A 794 -29.05 -11.54 -5.49
N TRP A 795 -29.64 -12.71 -5.72
CA TRP A 795 -30.68 -13.27 -4.89
C TRP A 795 -30.21 -13.47 -3.44
N LYS A 796 -29.09 -14.19 -3.26
CA LYS A 796 -28.49 -14.46 -1.95
C LYS A 796 -28.20 -13.16 -1.19
N GLN A 797 -27.54 -12.19 -1.83
CA GLN A 797 -27.23 -10.90 -1.18
C GLN A 797 -28.49 -10.09 -0.85
N GLY A 798 -29.52 -10.13 -1.69
CA GLY A 798 -30.80 -9.47 -1.40
C GLY A 798 -31.51 -10.02 -0.17
N VAL A 799 -31.35 -11.32 0.10
CA VAL A 799 -31.90 -12.04 1.26
C VAL A 799 -31.05 -11.83 2.51
N GLU A 800 -29.74 -12.09 2.43
CA GLU A 800 -28.84 -12.13 3.59
C GLU A 800 -28.44 -10.74 4.07
N ASN A 801 -28.46 -9.73 3.20
CA ASN A 801 -28.04 -8.36 3.50
C ASN A 801 -29.19 -7.36 3.27
N PRO A 802 -30.02 -7.06 4.29
CA PRO A 802 -31.12 -6.11 4.21
C PRO A 802 -30.73 -4.70 3.70
N LYS A 803 -29.46 -4.30 3.82
CA LYS A 803 -28.97 -2.99 3.37
C LYS A 803 -28.70 -2.88 1.87
N VAL A 804 -28.77 -3.99 1.11
CA VAL A 804 -28.73 -4.00 -0.36
C VAL A 804 -29.97 -4.67 -0.98
N SER A 805 -30.93 -5.07 -0.15
CA SER A 805 -32.16 -5.75 -0.57
C SER A 805 -33.00 -4.91 -1.56
N ASP A 806 -32.97 -3.59 -1.47
CA ASP A 806 -33.55 -2.65 -2.43
C ASP A 806 -32.83 -2.63 -3.79
N LEU A 807 -31.50 -2.74 -3.78
CA LEU A 807 -30.68 -2.85 -5.00
C LEU A 807 -30.86 -4.21 -5.66
N ALA A 808 -30.90 -5.29 -4.88
CA ALA A 808 -31.18 -6.64 -5.34
C ALA A 808 -32.58 -6.77 -5.95
N GLU A 809 -33.62 -6.26 -5.28
CA GLU A 809 -34.98 -6.19 -5.82
C GLU A 809 -35.00 -5.45 -7.17
N THR A 810 -34.32 -4.31 -7.26
CA THR A 810 -34.22 -3.51 -8.48
C THR A 810 -33.50 -4.26 -9.60
N ARG A 811 -32.35 -4.88 -9.29
CA ARG A 811 -31.51 -5.59 -10.25
C ARG A 811 -32.19 -6.86 -10.79
N LEU A 812 -32.91 -7.60 -9.95
CA LEU A 812 -33.69 -8.77 -10.37
C LEU A 812 -34.86 -8.41 -11.31
N ARG A 813 -35.48 -7.24 -11.14
CA ARG A 813 -36.48 -6.73 -12.11
C ARG A 813 -35.87 -6.49 -13.50
N TYR A 814 -34.61 -6.07 -13.58
CA TYR A 814 -33.89 -5.95 -14.86
C TYR A 814 -33.39 -7.31 -15.39
N TYR A 815 -32.92 -8.22 -14.55
CA TYR A 815 -32.55 -9.59 -14.96
C TYR A 815 -33.75 -10.44 -15.44
N GLY A 816 -35.00 -10.03 -15.17
CA GLY A 816 -36.20 -10.64 -15.73
C GLY A 816 -36.30 -10.65 -17.27
N LEU A 817 -35.36 -10.00 -17.96
CA LEU A 817 -35.17 -10.06 -19.42
C LEU A 817 -34.24 -11.20 -19.88
N VAL A 818 -33.56 -11.89 -18.94
CA VAL A 818 -32.53 -12.91 -19.20
C VAL A 818 -32.83 -14.22 -18.46
N ASP A 819 -33.33 -14.15 -17.23
CA ASP A 819 -33.80 -15.30 -16.45
C ASP A 819 -35.28 -15.10 -16.07
N GLU A 820 -36.14 -16.03 -16.49
CA GLU A 820 -37.59 -15.95 -16.26
C GLU A 820 -37.97 -15.97 -14.77
N ARG A 821 -37.12 -16.58 -13.92
CA ARG A 821 -37.34 -16.67 -12.47
C ARG A 821 -37.19 -15.31 -11.81
N ALA A 822 -36.30 -14.46 -12.32
CA ALA A 822 -35.88 -13.21 -11.65
C ALA A 822 -37.06 -12.26 -11.37
N SER A 823 -38.08 -12.24 -12.22
CA SER A 823 -39.32 -11.47 -11.99
C SER A 823 -40.11 -11.93 -10.76
N SER A 824 -40.10 -13.22 -10.43
CA SER A 824 -40.81 -13.78 -9.27
C SER A 824 -40.00 -13.63 -7.98
N TYR A 825 -38.68 -13.87 -8.05
CA TYR A 825 -37.78 -13.64 -6.93
C TYR A 825 -37.69 -12.13 -6.56
N ALA A 826 -37.75 -11.22 -7.53
CA ALA A 826 -37.89 -9.78 -7.26
C ALA A 826 -39.16 -9.43 -6.46
N ARG A 827 -40.30 -10.06 -6.77
CA ARG A 827 -41.54 -9.88 -5.99
C ARG A 827 -41.40 -10.44 -4.58
N LEU A 828 -40.80 -11.62 -4.44
CA LEU A 828 -40.55 -12.22 -3.13
C LEU A 828 -39.71 -11.29 -2.24
N LEU A 829 -38.60 -10.74 -2.74
CA LEU A 829 -37.79 -9.75 -2.02
C LEU A 829 -38.55 -8.48 -1.67
N HIS A 830 -39.39 -7.96 -2.58
CA HIS A 830 -40.24 -6.81 -2.29
C HIS A 830 -41.13 -7.04 -1.06
N HIS A 831 -41.81 -8.18 -0.99
CA HIS A 831 -42.73 -8.50 0.11
C HIS A 831 -41.98 -8.80 1.42
N VAL A 832 -40.83 -9.51 1.37
CA VAL A 832 -39.94 -9.68 2.54
C VAL A 832 -39.49 -8.31 3.08
N ARG A 833 -38.94 -7.45 2.22
CA ARG A 833 -38.43 -6.11 2.58
C ARG A 833 -39.51 -5.16 3.11
N LYS A 834 -40.77 -5.38 2.72
CA LYS A 834 -41.94 -4.64 3.21
C LYS A 834 -42.59 -5.23 4.47
N ASN A 835 -42.18 -6.43 4.91
CA ASN A 835 -42.91 -7.24 5.88
C ASN A 835 -44.40 -7.44 5.47
N ASP A 836 -44.64 -7.55 4.16
CA ASP A 836 -45.96 -7.70 3.57
C ASP A 836 -46.37 -9.18 3.58
N LEU A 837 -46.92 -9.60 4.71
CA LEU A 837 -47.41 -10.96 4.91
C LEU A 837 -48.44 -11.36 3.83
N ALA A 838 -49.37 -10.47 3.45
CA ALA A 838 -50.38 -10.78 2.44
C ALA A 838 -49.75 -11.03 1.06
N GLY A 839 -48.80 -10.20 0.65
CA GLY A 839 -48.03 -10.38 -0.57
C GLY A 839 -47.12 -11.62 -0.55
N LEU A 840 -46.52 -11.96 0.60
CA LEU A 840 -45.76 -13.20 0.76
C LEU A 840 -46.65 -14.43 0.55
N ALA A 841 -47.82 -14.49 1.18
CA ALA A 841 -48.78 -15.58 1.00
C ALA A 841 -49.17 -15.79 -0.46
N ILE A 842 -49.47 -14.68 -1.16
CA ILE A 842 -49.80 -14.67 -2.59
C ILE A 842 -48.60 -15.10 -3.45
N GLN A 843 -47.37 -14.79 -3.03
CA GLN A 843 -46.18 -15.13 -3.80
C GLN A 843 -45.79 -16.61 -3.65
N VAL A 844 -46.15 -17.30 -2.55
CA VAL A 844 -45.95 -18.77 -2.40
C VAL A 844 -46.54 -19.54 -3.58
N THR A 845 -47.77 -19.22 -3.99
CA THR A 845 -48.46 -19.93 -5.07
C THR A 845 -48.16 -19.39 -6.47
N ARG A 846 -47.26 -18.39 -6.56
CA ARG A 846 -46.86 -17.69 -7.80
C ARG A 846 -45.36 -17.74 -8.09
N MET A 847 -44.62 -18.65 -7.46
CA MET A 847 -43.23 -18.95 -7.84
C MET A 847 -43.23 -19.96 -9.00
N GLN A 848 -42.39 -19.75 -10.01
CA GLN A 848 -42.29 -20.64 -11.18
C GLN A 848 -41.55 -21.95 -10.89
N THR A 849 -40.81 -22.04 -9.77
CA THR A 849 -39.97 -23.18 -9.42
C THR A 849 -40.32 -23.72 -8.03
N ASN A 850 -40.09 -25.01 -7.80
CA ASN A 850 -40.38 -25.67 -6.52
C ASN A 850 -39.49 -25.12 -5.39
N GLU A 851 -38.23 -24.81 -5.71
CA GLU A 851 -37.24 -24.21 -4.83
C GLU A 851 -37.69 -22.81 -4.41
N GLY A 852 -38.17 -22.03 -5.39
CA GLY A 852 -38.74 -20.71 -5.16
C GLY A 852 -39.99 -20.76 -4.27
N ALA A 853 -40.90 -21.71 -4.53
CA ALA A 853 -42.11 -21.88 -3.73
C ALA A 853 -41.81 -22.30 -2.28
N ASN A 854 -40.85 -23.21 -2.08
CA ASN A 854 -40.33 -23.59 -0.76
C ASN A 854 -39.74 -22.38 -0.03
N LEU A 855 -38.91 -21.59 -0.71
CA LEU A 855 -38.26 -20.43 -0.12
C LEU A 855 -39.26 -19.31 0.22
N ALA A 856 -40.25 -19.07 -0.63
CA ALA A 856 -41.38 -18.16 -0.33
C ALA A 856 -42.20 -18.64 0.87
N TYR A 857 -42.46 -19.94 0.97
CA TYR A 857 -43.16 -20.57 2.09
C TYR A 857 -42.38 -20.40 3.41
N ASP A 858 -41.06 -20.60 3.39
CA ASP A 858 -40.22 -20.44 4.58
C ASP A 858 -40.12 -18.98 5.05
N PHE A 859 -40.03 -18.00 4.14
CA PHE A 859 -40.16 -16.59 4.50
C PHE A 859 -41.52 -16.29 5.13
N ALA A 860 -42.60 -16.73 4.49
CA ALA A 860 -43.95 -16.54 5.01
C ALA A 860 -44.11 -17.16 6.42
N MET A 861 -43.67 -18.40 6.63
CA MET A 861 -43.79 -19.07 7.93
C MET A 861 -42.93 -18.43 9.02
N ASN A 862 -41.71 -17.98 8.70
CA ASN A 862 -40.82 -17.33 9.67
C ASN A 862 -41.29 -15.93 10.05
N MET A 863 -41.65 -15.08 9.08
CA MET A 863 -42.18 -13.73 9.36
C MET A 863 -43.56 -13.81 10.02
N GLY A 864 -44.37 -14.80 9.64
CA GLY A 864 -45.68 -15.09 10.18
C GLY A 864 -45.72 -15.76 11.56
N ARG A 865 -44.58 -16.13 12.16
CA ARG A 865 -44.50 -17.03 13.34
C ARG A 865 -45.25 -16.59 14.59
N HIS A 866 -45.58 -15.30 14.72
CA HIS A 866 -46.36 -14.76 15.83
C HIS A 866 -47.85 -14.60 15.51
N VAL A 867 -48.29 -14.94 14.29
CA VAL A 867 -49.65 -14.77 13.79
C VAL A 867 -50.16 -16.13 13.28
N GLN A 868 -50.58 -17.00 14.20
CA GLN A 868 -50.98 -18.39 13.87
C GLN A 868 -52.03 -18.48 12.76
N GLY A 869 -53.01 -17.57 12.72
CA GLY A 869 -54.03 -17.55 11.67
C GLY A 869 -53.47 -17.23 10.27
N TYR A 870 -52.39 -16.47 10.18
CA TYR A 870 -51.70 -16.20 8.93
C TYR A 870 -50.88 -17.43 8.47
N GLN A 871 -50.10 -18.07 9.36
CA GLN A 871 -49.44 -19.35 9.04
C GLN A 871 -50.46 -20.41 8.59
N ARG A 872 -51.64 -20.45 9.21
CA ARG A 872 -52.74 -21.33 8.79
C ARG A 872 -53.22 -21.01 7.37
N ALA A 873 -53.43 -19.74 7.05
CA ALA A 873 -53.84 -19.32 5.70
C ALA A 873 -52.79 -19.68 4.63
N VAL A 874 -51.51 -19.39 4.87
CA VAL A 874 -50.42 -19.76 3.95
C VAL A 874 -50.31 -21.27 3.77
N ALA A 875 -50.43 -22.05 4.85
CA ALA A 875 -50.39 -23.51 4.74
C ALA A 875 -51.60 -24.08 3.99
N LEU A 876 -52.81 -23.52 4.17
CA LEU A 876 -53.99 -23.93 3.39
C LEU A 876 -53.80 -23.61 1.90
N SER A 877 -53.39 -22.39 1.54
CA SER A 877 -53.12 -22.03 0.13
C SER A 877 -52.00 -22.88 -0.48
N ALA A 878 -50.93 -23.17 0.25
CA ALA A 878 -49.85 -24.04 -0.22
C ALA A 878 -50.31 -25.49 -0.44
N LEU A 879 -51.16 -26.02 0.45
CA LEU A 879 -51.75 -27.36 0.32
C LEU A 879 -52.66 -27.47 -0.93
N GLU A 880 -53.48 -26.45 -1.19
CA GLU A 880 -54.40 -26.47 -2.31
C GLU A 880 -53.72 -26.16 -3.67
N GLU A 881 -52.86 -25.15 -3.74
CA GLU A 881 -52.33 -24.63 -5.00
C GLU A 881 -50.92 -25.15 -5.37
N VAL A 882 -50.12 -25.67 -4.43
CA VAL A 882 -48.69 -25.99 -4.68
C VAL A 882 -48.35 -27.45 -4.31
N PRO A 883 -48.35 -28.39 -5.28
CA PRO A 883 -48.09 -29.82 -5.03
C PRO A 883 -46.81 -30.11 -4.25
N SER A 884 -45.70 -29.42 -4.57
CA SER A 884 -44.38 -29.59 -3.94
C SER A 884 -44.28 -29.08 -2.50
N LEU A 885 -45.36 -28.50 -1.94
CA LEU A 885 -45.44 -28.02 -0.55
C LEU A 885 -46.46 -28.76 0.32
N ARG A 886 -47.33 -29.61 -0.24
CA ARG A 886 -48.46 -30.23 0.47
C ARG A 886 -48.04 -30.91 1.78
N LEU A 887 -46.95 -31.68 1.77
CA LEU A 887 -46.45 -32.35 2.97
C LEU A 887 -45.98 -31.35 4.05
N ARG A 888 -45.26 -30.29 3.66
CA ARG A 888 -44.83 -29.20 4.57
C ARG A 888 -46.03 -28.43 5.13
N ALA A 889 -47.04 -28.20 4.30
CA ALA A 889 -48.30 -27.57 4.67
C ALA A 889 -49.09 -28.41 5.68
N LEU A 890 -49.28 -29.70 5.43
CA LEU A 890 -49.95 -30.63 6.35
C LEU A 890 -49.23 -30.69 7.71
N ASN A 891 -47.89 -30.81 7.70
CA ASN A 891 -47.09 -30.82 8.94
C ASN A 891 -47.19 -29.48 9.71
N THR A 892 -47.45 -28.37 9.02
CA THR A 892 -47.72 -27.06 9.64
C THR A 892 -49.15 -26.96 10.20
N LEU A 893 -50.12 -27.54 9.49
CA LEU A 893 -51.54 -27.59 9.90
C LEU A 893 -51.78 -28.59 11.04
N ALA A 894 -50.96 -29.63 11.19
CA ALA A 894 -51.04 -30.61 12.27
C ALA A 894 -51.03 -29.98 13.68
N ASN A 895 -50.42 -28.81 13.83
CA ASN A 895 -50.27 -28.09 15.09
C ASN A 895 -51.25 -26.89 15.25
N GLN A 896 -52.19 -26.71 14.31
CA GLN A 896 -53.17 -25.62 14.30
C GLN A 896 -54.51 -26.02 14.94
N GLN A 897 -55.40 -25.04 15.18
CA GLN A 897 -56.74 -25.32 15.70
C GLN A 897 -57.61 -26.07 14.66
N PRO A 898 -58.43 -27.04 15.09
CA PRO A 898 -58.78 -28.18 14.24
C PRO A 898 -60.01 -27.99 13.33
N GLU A 899 -61.11 -27.42 13.82
CA GLU A 899 -62.41 -27.52 13.13
C GLU A 899 -62.41 -26.92 11.72
N TYR A 900 -61.79 -25.75 11.55
CA TYR A 900 -61.82 -25.00 10.29
C TYR A 900 -60.93 -25.58 9.18
N ILE A 901 -59.96 -26.45 9.50
CA ILE A 901 -59.03 -27.01 8.50
C ILE A 901 -59.51 -28.36 7.92
N ALA A 902 -60.40 -29.06 8.63
CA ALA A 902 -60.89 -30.38 8.24
C ALA A 902 -61.47 -30.46 6.81
N PRO A 903 -62.31 -29.49 6.33
CA PRO A 903 -62.91 -29.57 5.00
C PRO A 903 -61.90 -29.45 3.86
N VAL A 904 -60.78 -28.74 4.08
CA VAL A 904 -59.70 -28.60 3.10
C VAL A 904 -58.82 -29.85 3.10
N VAL A 905 -58.33 -30.27 4.27
CA VAL A 905 -57.43 -31.44 4.40
C VAL A 905 -58.10 -32.73 3.90
N ARG A 906 -59.43 -32.87 4.04
CA ARG A 906 -60.20 -34.03 3.54
C ARG A 906 -60.12 -34.22 2.02
N LYS A 907 -59.75 -33.20 1.24
CA LYS A 907 -59.50 -33.33 -0.20
C LYS A 907 -58.24 -34.17 -0.52
N PHE A 908 -57.29 -34.24 0.43
CA PHE A 908 -55.94 -34.78 0.20
C PHE A 908 -55.71 -36.19 0.76
N ILE A 909 -56.70 -36.82 1.41
CA ILE A 909 -56.58 -38.20 1.95
C ILE A 909 -56.33 -39.29 0.89
N ASN A 910 -56.52 -38.92 -0.38
CA ASN A 910 -56.31 -39.73 -1.58
C ASN A 910 -55.41 -38.97 -2.59
N ASP A 911 -54.44 -38.18 -2.11
CA ASP A 911 -53.43 -37.58 -2.99
C ASP A 911 -52.65 -38.68 -3.74
N SER A 912 -52.15 -38.33 -4.92
CA SER A 912 -51.19 -39.11 -5.70
C SER A 912 -49.90 -39.44 -4.94
N ASP A 913 -49.48 -38.57 -4.04
CA ASP A 913 -48.34 -38.78 -3.15
C ASP A 913 -48.78 -39.56 -1.88
N PRO A 914 -48.24 -40.76 -1.60
CA PRO A 914 -48.63 -41.56 -0.44
C PRO A 914 -48.32 -40.90 0.91
N GLU A 915 -47.25 -40.10 1.02
CA GLU A 915 -46.88 -39.40 2.25
C GLU A 915 -47.83 -38.23 2.52
N VAL A 916 -48.20 -37.48 1.47
CA VAL A 916 -49.25 -36.45 1.56
C VAL A 916 -50.60 -37.08 1.92
N ALA A 917 -50.97 -38.18 1.26
CA ALA A 917 -52.22 -38.89 1.53
C ALA A 917 -52.31 -39.44 2.96
N GLN A 918 -51.19 -39.92 3.50
CA GLN A 918 -51.12 -40.40 4.89
C GLN A 918 -51.10 -39.24 5.89
N SER A 919 -50.25 -38.23 5.70
CA SER A 919 -50.21 -37.03 6.54
C SER A 919 -51.57 -36.32 6.60
N ALA A 920 -52.33 -36.28 5.50
CA ALA A 920 -53.69 -35.74 5.49
C ALA A 920 -54.66 -36.52 6.39
N ARG A 921 -54.54 -37.85 6.46
CA ARG A 921 -55.34 -38.70 7.38
C ARG A 921 -54.92 -38.47 8.83
N ASP A 922 -53.63 -38.35 9.09
CA ASP A 922 -53.11 -38.14 10.45
C ASP A 922 -53.46 -36.74 11.00
N VAL A 923 -53.40 -35.71 10.16
CA VAL A 923 -53.94 -34.37 10.48
C VAL A 923 -55.44 -34.44 10.78
N LEU A 924 -56.24 -35.14 9.97
CA LEU A 924 -57.69 -35.27 10.21
C LEU A 924 -58.01 -36.07 11.47
N LYS A 925 -57.27 -37.13 11.76
CA LYS A 925 -57.38 -37.90 13.00
C LYS A 925 -57.06 -37.01 14.21
N GLY A 926 -55.99 -36.21 14.13
CA GLY A 926 -55.64 -35.21 15.14
C GLY A 926 -56.62 -34.04 15.24
N VAL A 927 -57.43 -33.78 14.21
CA VAL A 927 -58.52 -32.80 14.21
C VAL A 927 -59.76 -33.35 14.91
N GLU A 928 -60.17 -34.57 14.56
CA GLU A 928 -61.28 -35.29 15.18
C GLU A 928 -61.04 -35.51 16.68
N LEU A 929 -59.85 -36.01 17.03
CA LEU A 929 -59.41 -36.15 18.42
C LEU A 929 -59.52 -34.85 19.22
N ARG A 930 -59.14 -33.70 18.64
CA ARG A 930 -59.19 -32.39 19.33
C ARG A 930 -60.59 -31.76 19.39
N SER A 931 -61.45 -31.99 18.40
CA SER A 931 -62.87 -31.59 18.49
C SER A 931 -63.55 -32.31 19.66
N ASN A 932 -63.25 -33.60 19.84
CA ASN A 932 -63.76 -34.38 20.97
C ASN A 932 -63.26 -33.85 22.34
N ILE A 933 -62.08 -33.21 22.43
CA ILE A 933 -61.61 -32.58 23.68
C ILE A 933 -62.56 -31.47 24.13
N GLN A 934 -63.05 -30.64 23.20
CA GLN A 934 -63.93 -29.53 23.55
C GLN A 934 -65.30 -30.03 24.01
N GLU A 935 -65.90 -30.96 23.27
CA GLU A 935 -67.16 -31.61 23.70
C GLU A 935 -67.03 -32.26 25.08
N VAL A 936 -65.84 -32.78 25.42
CA VAL A 936 -65.58 -33.39 26.73
C VAL A 936 -65.37 -32.36 27.84
N ASN A 937 -64.74 -31.22 27.57
CA ASN A 937 -64.70 -30.12 28.54
C ASN A 937 -66.13 -29.66 28.85
N ASP A 938 -66.95 -29.46 27.82
CA ASP A 938 -68.34 -29.03 27.96
C ASP A 938 -69.16 -30.06 28.76
N VAL A 939 -68.96 -31.36 28.53
CA VAL A 939 -69.58 -32.45 29.34
C VAL A 939 -69.08 -32.44 30.79
N LEU A 940 -67.78 -32.23 31.03
CA LEU A 940 -67.17 -32.25 32.36
C LEU A 940 -67.59 -31.07 33.24
N ASP A 941 -67.75 -29.89 32.65
CA ASP A 941 -68.15 -28.68 33.38
C ASP A 941 -69.64 -28.68 33.73
N HIS A 942 -70.47 -29.39 32.97
CA HIS A 942 -71.86 -29.70 33.32
C HIS A 942 -72.01 -30.95 34.21
N GLY A 943 -70.90 -31.55 34.68
CA GLY A 943 -70.90 -32.69 35.60
C GLY A 943 -71.32 -34.04 34.98
N GLY A 944 -71.28 -34.17 33.65
CA GLY A 944 -71.63 -35.38 32.93
C GLY A 944 -70.57 -36.50 33.06
N ALA A 945 -71.02 -37.75 32.96
CA ALA A 945 -70.15 -38.92 33.00
C ALA A 945 -69.48 -39.17 31.64
N VAL A 946 -68.19 -38.83 31.54
CA VAL A 946 -67.34 -39.15 30.38
C VAL A 946 -67.17 -40.68 30.25
N LYS A 947 -67.15 -41.20 29.02
CA LYS A 947 -67.00 -42.64 28.73
C LYS A 947 -65.51 -43.03 28.64
N PRO A 948 -65.10 -44.27 28.98
CA PRO A 948 -63.68 -44.68 28.96
C PRO A 948 -62.94 -44.42 27.65
N ASN A 949 -63.54 -44.80 26.50
CA ASN A 949 -62.98 -44.59 25.17
C ASN A 949 -62.71 -43.10 24.83
N VAL A 950 -63.35 -42.19 25.56
CA VAL A 950 -63.21 -40.74 25.39
C VAL A 950 -62.07 -40.19 26.28
N VAL A 951 -61.80 -40.83 27.42
CA VAL A 951 -60.58 -40.60 28.22
C VAL A 951 -59.34 -41.09 27.44
N GLU A 952 -59.45 -42.24 26.79
CA GLU A 952 -58.43 -42.77 25.89
C GLU A 952 -58.19 -41.88 24.66
N ALA A 953 -59.24 -41.29 24.09
CA ALA A 953 -59.10 -40.29 23.03
C ALA A 953 -58.38 -39.00 23.50
N LEU A 954 -58.66 -38.54 24.73
CA LEU A 954 -57.98 -37.39 25.34
C LEU A 954 -56.47 -37.60 25.45
N GLY A 955 -55.99 -38.73 25.98
CA GLY A 955 -54.56 -38.96 26.14
C GLY A 955 -53.84 -39.33 24.84
N ASN A 956 -54.50 -40.08 23.95
CA ASN A 956 -53.98 -40.33 22.59
C ASN A 956 -53.99 -39.08 21.68
N SER A 957 -54.55 -37.95 22.11
CA SER A 957 -54.55 -36.70 21.33
C SER A 957 -53.20 -35.99 21.29
N GLY A 958 -52.38 -36.14 22.33
CA GLY A 958 -51.12 -35.41 22.52
C GLY A 958 -51.26 -33.88 22.77
N ASP A 959 -52.46 -33.30 22.71
CA ASP A 959 -52.67 -31.87 22.99
C ASP A 959 -52.61 -31.61 24.49
N SER A 960 -51.74 -30.71 24.94
CA SER A 960 -51.62 -30.36 26.37
C SER A 960 -52.89 -29.75 26.98
N LYS A 961 -53.85 -29.31 26.15
CA LYS A 961 -55.21 -28.92 26.58
C LYS A 961 -56.07 -30.09 27.06
N ALA A 962 -55.72 -31.33 26.73
CA ALA A 962 -56.34 -32.52 27.32
C ALA A 962 -55.99 -32.67 28.81
N ILE A 963 -54.86 -32.11 29.26
CA ILE A 963 -54.34 -32.32 30.62
C ILE A 963 -55.31 -31.78 31.68
N PRO A 964 -55.86 -30.54 31.61
CA PRO A 964 -56.96 -30.10 32.47
C PRO A 964 -58.14 -31.09 32.54
N SER A 965 -58.66 -31.52 31.38
CA SER A 965 -59.80 -32.43 31.27
C SER A 965 -59.51 -33.78 31.94
N LEU A 966 -58.33 -34.35 31.66
CA LEU A 966 -57.87 -35.60 32.26
C LEU A 966 -57.65 -35.47 33.77
N LEU A 967 -57.12 -34.35 34.26
CA LEU A 967 -56.99 -34.08 35.70
C LEU A 967 -58.38 -33.94 36.38
N GLN A 968 -59.36 -33.37 35.69
CA GLN A 968 -60.76 -33.27 36.15
C GLN A 968 -61.43 -34.65 36.19
N ILE A 969 -61.24 -35.49 35.16
CA ILE A 969 -61.68 -36.90 35.14
C ILE A 969 -61.01 -37.69 36.28
N MET A 970 -59.69 -37.59 36.42
CA MET A 970 -58.90 -38.29 37.45
C MET A 970 -59.32 -37.93 38.87
N THR A 971 -59.75 -36.68 39.12
CA THR A 971 -60.12 -36.21 40.46
C THR A 971 -61.62 -36.34 40.77
N ARG A 972 -62.51 -36.29 39.76
CA ARG A 972 -63.97 -36.23 39.96
C ARG A 972 -64.77 -37.37 39.31
N GLY A 973 -64.20 -38.13 38.36
CA GLY A 973 -64.91 -39.16 37.60
C GLY A 973 -65.17 -40.49 38.35
N PRO A 974 -65.96 -41.40 37.76
CA PRO A 974 -66.10 -42.77 38.25
C PRO A 974 -64.79 -43.57 38.16
N GLU A 975 -64.69 -44.64 38.95
CA GLU A 975 -63.42 -45.35 39.22
C GLU A 975 -62.69 -45.87 37.98
N SER A 976 -63.42 -46.50 37.07
CA SER A 976 -62.89 -47.03 35.80
C SER A 976 -62.27 -45.94 34.92
N THR A 977 -62.92 -44.77 34.84
CA THR A 977 -62.39 -43.61 34.11
C THR A 977 -61.29 -42.87 34.85
N ARG A 978 -61.27 -42.92 36.20
CA ARG A 978 -60.18 -42.35 36.99
C ARG A 978 -58.87 -43.10 36.74
N ALA A 979 -58.89 -44.43 36.81
CA ALA A 979 -57.72 -45.27 36.51
C ALA A 979 -57.19 -44.97 35.10
N LEU A 980 -58.06 -45.05 34.08
CA LEU A 980 -57.69 -44.75 32.71
C LEU A 980 -57.14 -43.32 32.54
N ALA A 981 -57.70 -42.32 33.22
CA ALA A 981 -57.16 -40.95 33.17
C ALA A 981 -55.74 -40.83 33.75
N VAL A 982 -55.34 -41.69 34.69
CA VAL A 982 -53.95 -41.75 35.21
C VAL A 982 -52.99 -42.31 34.16
N ASP A 983 -53.41 -43.37 33.46
CA ASP A 983 -52.61 -44.01 32.40
C ASP A 983 -52.49 -43.10 31.17
N GLU A 984 -53.57 -42.41 30.81
CA GLU A 984 -53.62 -41.44 29.72
C GLU A 984 -52.84 -40.16 30.06
N LEU A 985 -52.88 -39.67 31.31
CA LEU A 985 -51.99 -38.58 31.76
C LEU A 985 -50.52 -38.97 31.66
N ALA A 986 -50.16 -40.24 31.89
CA ALA A 986 -48.78 -40.68 31.78
C ALA A 986 -48.21 -40.51 30.36
N LYS A 987 -49.03 -40.35 29.31
CA LYS A 987 -48.55 -40.10 27.93
C LYS A 987 -47.93 -38.72 27.72
N PHE A 988 -48.18 -37.74 28.61
CA PHE A 988 -47.69 -36.37 28.48
C PHE A 988 -46.34 -36.11 29.18
N ASP A 989 -45.75 -34.94 28.92
CA ASP A 989 -44.58 -34.46 29.66
C ASP A 989 -44.91 -34.26 31.16
N PRO A 990 -44.16 -34.89 32.08
CA PRO A 990 -44.45 -34.83 33.51
C PRO A 990 -44.39 -33.42 34.14
N ASN A 991 -43.64 -32.47 33.57
CA ASN A 991 -43.56 -31.09 34.07
C ASN A 991 -44.76 -30.25 33.63
N ILE A 992 -45.26 -30.47 32.41
CA ILE A 992 -46.52 -29.87 31.93
C ILE A 992 -47.70 -30.37 32.79
N ILE A 993 -47.74 -31.66 33.14
CA ILE A 993 -48.74 -32.21 34.09
C ILE A 993 -48.66 -31.50 35.44
N ARG A 994 -47.44 -31.33 36.00
CA ARG A 994 -47.23 -30.58 37.27
C ARG A 994 -47.72 -29.12 37.19
N PHE A 995 -47.55 -28.46 36.05
CA PHE A 995 -48.03 -27.08 35.86
C PHE A 995 -49.56 -27.01 35.94
N TYR A 996 -50.27 -27.81 35.14
CA TYR A 996 -51.74 -27.83 35.17
C TYR A 996 -52.31 -28.36 36.50
N ALA A 997 -51.67 -29.35 37.13
CA ALA A 997 -52.04 -29.82 38.47
C ALA A 997 -51.98 -28.71 39.53
N ARG A 998 -50.95 -27.85 39.50
CA ARG A 998 -50.83 -26.69 40.42
C ARG A 998 -51.93 -25.64 40.19
N LEU A 999 -52.40 -25.49 38.96
CA LEU A 999 -53.54 -24.60 38.64
C LEU A 999 -54.84 -25.20 39.17
N ALA A 1000 -55.17 -26.43 38.75
CA ALA A 1000 -56.39 -27.13 39.14
C ALA A 1000 -56.54 -27.32 40.66
N ARG A 1001 -55.43 -27.42 41.41
CA ARG A 1001 -55.40 -27.53 42.88
C ARG A 1001 -56.28 -26.49 43.60
N LYS A 1002 -56.46 -25.30 43.04
CA LYS A 1002 -57.24 -24.22 43.66
C LYS A 1002 -58.73 -24.54 43.81
N ASP A 1003 -59.26 -25.35 42.89
CA ASP A 1003 -60.71 -25.57 42.70
C ASP A 1003 -61.13 -27.01 43.09
N LEU A 1004 -60.34 -27.63 43.98
CA LEU A 1004 -60.52 -29.01 44.44
C LEU A 1004 -60.72 -29.08 45.95
N THR A 1005 -61.53 -30.05 46.40
CA THR A 1005 -61.65 -30.34 47.84
C THR A 1005 -60.35 -30.91 48.41
N ILE A 1006 -60.18 -30.87 49.74
CA ILE A 1006 -58.96 -31.35 50.42
C ILE A 1006 -58.62 -32.80 50.02
N ASP A 1007 -59.63 -33.68 49.89
CA ASP A 1007 -59.45 -35.06 49.45
C ASP A 1007 -59.09 -35.17 47.95
N GLN A 1008 -59.74 -34.40 47.08
CA GLN A 1008 -59.39 -34.34 45.65
C GLN A 1008 -57.96 -33.82 45.43
N ALA A 1009 -57.55 -32.76 46.14
CA ALA A 1009 -56.20 -32.23 46.10
C ALA A 1009 -55.17 -33.22 46.66
N ARG A 1010 -55.51 -33.98 47.71
CA ARG A 1010 -54.65 -35.05 48.26
C ARG A 1010 -54.48 -36.20 47.28
N ARG A 1011 -55.53 -36.60 46.56
CA ARG A 1011 -55.47 -37.62 45.47
C ARG A 1011 -54.62 -37.13 44.30
N LEU A 1012 -54.79 -35.87 43.88
CA LEU A 1012 -53.99 -35.22 42.86
C LEU A 1012 -52.49 -35.22 43.21
N ASP A 1013 -52.14 -34.85 44.45
CA ASP A 1013 -50.76 -34.91 44.96
C ASP A 1013 -50.21 -36.33 45.01
N LEU A 1014 -51.00 -37.31 45.49
CA LEU A 1014 -50.56 -38.70 45.56
C LEU A 1014 -50.22 -39.26 44.18
N ILE A 1015 -51.12 -39.09 43.21
CA ILE A 1015 -50.98 -39.67 41.86
C ILE A 1015 -49.86 -38.97 41.07
N THR A 1016 -49.81 -37.64 41.07
CA THR A 1016 -48.76 -36.90 40.34
C THR A 1016 -47.36 -37.15 40.89
N ASN A 1017 -47.21 -37.49 42.17
CA ASN A 1017 -45.92 -37.94 42.72
C ASN A 1017 -45.66 -39.45 42.50
N TYR A 1018 -46.70 -40.29 42.44
CA TYR A 1018 -46.57 -41.74 42.21
C TYR A 1018 -46.10 -42.07 40.79
N ASN A 1019 -46.77 -41.52 39.76
CA ASN A 1019 -46.39 -41.76 38.36
C ASN A 1019 -44.97 -41.24 38.06
N PHE A 1020 -44.55 -40.15 38.72
CA PHE A 1020 -43.18 -39.65 38.63
C PHE A 1020 -42.16 -40.68 39.14
N LYS A 1021 -42.42 -41.32 40.29
CA LYS A 1021 -41.53 -42.33 40.86
C LYS A 1021 -41.30 -43.50 39.91
N GLN A 1022 -42.38 -44.06 39.35
CA GLN A 1022 -42.33 -45.13 38.35
C GLN A 1022 -41.43 -44.75 37.16
N ARG A 1023 -41.64 -43.58 36.54
CA ARG A 1023 -40.82 -43.14 35.39
C ARG A 1023 -39.36 -42.85 35.74
N THR A 1024 -39.08 -42.29 36.92
CA THR A 1024 -37.68 -42.11 37.37
C THR A 1024 -36.98 -43.42 37.74
N GLN A 1025 -37.73 -44.52 37.89
CA GLN A 1025 -37.18 -45.86 38.09
C GLN A 1025 -37.00 -46.58 36.74
N SER A 1026 -37.90 -46.42 35.76
CA SER A 1026 -37.74 -47.03 34.43
C SER A 1026 -36.56 -46.45 33.64
N HIS A 1027 -36.41 -45.12 33.58
CA HIS A 1027 -35.24 -44.46 32.97
C HIS A 1027 -33.97 -44.50 33.84
N ALA A 1028 -33.95 -45.33 34.88
CA ALA A 1028 -32.74 -45.74 35.61
C ALA A 1028 -32.43 -47.24 35.41
N SER A 1029 -33.16 -47.90 34.50
CA SER A 1029 -33.02 -49.31 34.11
C SER A 1029 -32.96 -49.54 32.58
N GLU A 1030 -32.99 -48.45 31.81
CA GLU A 1030 -32.60 -48.35 30.39
C GLU A 1030 -31.29 -47.56 30.30
#